data_AF-F1KQP6-F1
#
_entry.id   AF-F1KQP6-F1
#
_cell.length_a   1.000
_cell.length_b   1.000
_cell.length_c   1.000
_cell.angle_alpha   90.00
_cell.angle_beta   90.00
_cell.angle_gamma   90.00
#
_symmetry.space_group_name_H-M   'P 1'
#
loop_
_entity.id
_entity.type
_entity.pdbx_description
1 polymer ?
#
loop_
_entity_poly.entity_id
_entity_poly.type
_entity_poly.pdbx_seq_one_letter_code
_entity_poly.pdbx_strand_id
1 'polypeptide(L)'
;MLQVNIKKSARTDVNQDRRLRKDTEIWDESEERQLKRDNADFFTAHERTIEGDCEVAYTFNESPQEEIERREMMRITKSINYDKCTKRVDVRYNHRFAEECGKCKGTYEKEEALIPSTVINYRLIGNTNAFLIKDVDLKSQYILAPLGLKGAALRSTVACQLQLLNVIEDVRNVVEPRSERKDTLVYSPERLYKIERFFMNGDEELDRDHPYREMKNKYELVEQMIRRMVRATSSNELGVEPEAAHQLARLVDLLRTCSRSEIQTIHRELFEDTGKFDRKTQQKVRDIIVDALSLASTKNTIQHLIEKIEQRQVSTLKATKALNNLIGTLVVSEKQIDMLLKLCKKDVCERNPVLKQSCLLTVGGLINALCGQNKDYHVSQLNGDVLCPRQLKEKYLMEMIGIYRDADNRYEKVLALKTIANGGIDLSVYELEEIITDRTQERLIRVQAIDALRKLRSVMPRKIHKILLPIFKDRTEHPEVRTAALAQVIHTLPERTILDQIAQALFYDTSRQVQTFTYSMMQTFAKSENPCEKKLAEDLQIALRLARVEIPRWSDSKYVHIPMYSQEHSAGVTLDMATIFANDSILPRELMMSLDSLTFGQWRKTTAQIGFVQYNIEQLIDKLWKKTEVDETVTRGRRTDPVRPSQVLRKLFENLKIRSRQGNSSPYAMLYVRRGDLDYAVLPMDAETMPELLRIEREGKADLSRLTEALTRGYRFNTLFADYFYETYHKMATTIGIPLAFSTKVPTVAHIEGEFKAEIEPKYPERQRSAKLYINVKPSVAVTHIIDVHTVNPITYQRPKIIQAIKVNMPIDARVELNVGRKTEIKWFLKVPEEKKQILSLQTRFVTSTSSWPQNTKTYIEPLDKTAHLKNQHQRLLTFDRILEKWMGMRIPRTWPMA
;
A
#
# COMPACT_ATOMS: atom_id res chain seq x y z
N MET A 1 24.68 -9.44 -28.02
CA MET A 1 25.99 -8.75 -27.93
C MET A 1 26.65 -8.56 -29.29
N LEU A 2 26.78 -9.60 -30.11
CA LEU A 2 27.38 -9.51 -31.47
C LEU A 2 26.50 -8.86 -32.55
N GLN A 3 25.31 -8.37 -32.18
CA GLN A 3 24.34 -7.80 -33.12
C GLN A 3 24.68 -6.33 -33.42
N VAL A 4 25.25 -6.10 -34.61
CA VAL A 4 25.61 -4.77 -35.14
C VAL A 4 24.96 -4.60 -36.51
N ASN A 5 24.07 -3.60 -36.66
CA ASN A 5 23.33 -3.38 -37.91
C ASN A 5 23.88 -2.20 -38.70
N ILE A 6 25.00 -2.41 -39.41
CA ILE A 6 25.67 -1.36 -40.20
C ILE A 6 24.91 -1.06 -41.51
N LYS A 7 24.10 -2.00 -42.02
CA LYS A 7 23.41 -1.86 -43.32
C LYS A 7 22.29 -0.80 -43.34
N LYS A 8 21.74 -0.41 -42.18
CA LYS A 8 20.66 0.58 -42.09
C LYS A 8 21.13 2.03 -42.29
N SER A 9 22.42 2.32 -42.14
CA SER A 9 22.97 3.64 -42.49
C SER A 9 22.90 3.94 -43.99
N ALA A 10 22.73 2.92 -44.84
CA ALA A 10 22.88 3.07 -46.28
C ALA A 10 21.59 3.41 -47.05
N ARG A 11 20.38 3.20 -46.51
CA ARG A 11 19.14 3.33 -47.29
C ARG A 11 17.88 3.48 -46.41
N THR A 12 17.40 4.72 -46.16
CA THR A 12 15.93 4.97 -46.09
C THR A 12 15.52 6.44 -46.16
N ASP A 13 16.18 7.38 -45.48
CA ASP A 13 15.64 8.76 -45.36
C ASP A 13 15.83 9.64 -46.60
N VAL A 14 16.86 9.37 -47.40
CA VAL A 14 17.20 10.19 -48.58
C VAL A 14 16.12 10.12 -49.68
N ASN A 15 15.40 9.01 -49.82
CA ASN A 15 14.42 8.87 -50.89
C ASN A 15 13.05 9.49 -50.57
N GLN A 16 12.75 9.73 -49.29
CA GLN A 16 11.49 10.35 -48.86
C GLN A 16 11.57 11.88 -48.96
N ASP A 17 12.71 12.47 -48.58
CA ASP A 17 12.92 13.92 -48.69
C ASP A 17 13.12 14.38 -50.15
N ARG A 18 13.68 13.51 -51.01
CA ARG A 18 13.86 13.78 -52.45
C ARG A 18 12.54 13.87 -53.24
N ARG A 19 11.42 13.38 -52.66
CA ARG A 19 10.07 13.51 -53.26
C ARG A 19 9.32 14.76 -52.79
N LEU A 20 9.74 15.39 -51.70
CA LEU A 20 9.07 16.57 -51.13
C LEU A 20 9.72 17.91 -51.50
N ARG A 21 10.95 17.90 -52.04
CA ARG A 21 11.74 19.12 -52.29
C ARG A 21 12.21 19.26 -53.74
N LYS A 22 11.31 19.00 -54.70
CA LYS A 22 11.64 19.15 -56.12
C LYS A 22 11.34 20.52 -56.71
N ASP A 23 10.84 21.45 -55.90
CA ASP A 23 10.64 22.83 -56.31
C ASP A 23 11.42 23.75 -55.37
N THR A 24 12.18 24.66 -55.99
CA THR A 24 12.93 25.81 -55.44
C THR A 24 14.38 25.62 -54.94
N GLU A 25 15.25 26.27 -55.73
CA GLU A 25 16.53 26.92 -55.40
C GLU A 25 17.83 26.10 -55.35
N ILE A 26 18.92 26.80 -55.65
CA ILE A 26 20.29 26.36 -55.91
C ILE A 26 21.00 26.18 -54.56
N TRP A 27 21.54 24.99 -54.29
CA TRP A 27 22.16 24.62 -53.01
C TRP A 27 23.69 24.53 -53.13
N ASP A 28 24.38 24.97 -52.09
CA ASP A 28 25.83 24.85 -51.92
C ASP A 28 26.20 23.37 -51.66
N GLU A 29 26.99 22.76 -52.55
CA GLU A 29 27.42 21.35 -52.44
C GLU A 29 28.21 21.07 -51.16
N SER A 30 28.77 22.10 -50.52
CA SER A 30 29.55 21.96 -49.28
C SER A 30 28.66 21.70 -48.06
N GLU A 31 27.56 22.44 -47.91
CA GLU A 31 26.56 22.21 -46.85
C GLU A 31 25.83 20.88 -47.04
N GLU A 32 25.54 20.50 -48.29
CA GLU A 32 24.93 19.19 -48.59
C GLU A 32 25.89 18.04 -48.27
N ARG A 33 27.21 18.21 -48.49
CA ARG A 33 28.24 17.23 -48.09
C ARG A 33 28.42 17.16 -46.58
N GLN A 34 28.29 18.28 -45.85
CA GLN A 34 28.34 18.30 -44.39
C GLN A 34 27.11 17.64 -43.78
N LEU A 35 25.90 17.99 -44.23
CA LEU A 35 24.65 17.30 -43.83
C LEU A 35 24.62 15.83 -44.24
N LYS A 36 25.22 15.44 -45.38
CA LYS A 36 25.39 14.04 -45.78
C LYS A 36 26.41 13.30 -44.90
N ARG A 37 27.45 13.97 -44.38
CA ARG A 37 28.41 13.40 -43.43
C ARG A 37 27.79 13.24 -42.03
N ASP A 38 27.15 14.30 -41.54
CA ASP A 38 26.51 14.30 -40.21
C ASP A 38 25.37 13.27 -40.11
N ASN A 39 24.62 13.04 -41.19
CA ASN A 39 23.61 11.97 -41.27
C ASN A 39 24.19 10.57 -41.58
N ALA A 40 25.43 10.47 -42.05
CA ALA A 40 26.08 9.17 -42.28
C ALA A 40 26.65 8.58 -40.97
N ASP A 41 27.04 9.43 -40.03
CA ASP A 41 27.72 9.03 -38.79
C ASP A 41 26.78 8.69 -37.63
N PHE A 42 25.48 9.01 -37.75
CA PHE A 42 24.47 8.67 -36.73
C PHE A 42 23.18 8.15 -37.35
N PHE A 43 22.62 7.07 -36.80
CA PHE A 43 21.28 6.60 -37.16
C PHE A 43 20.60 5.88 -36.01
N THR A 44 19.27 5.79 -36.05
CA THR A 44 18.47 5.00 -35.13
C THR A 44 17.82 3.80 -35.83
N ALA A 45 17.60 2.74 -35.08
CA ALA A 45 16.94 1.54 -35.58
C ALA A 45 16.14 0.88 -34.46
N HIS A 46 14.99 0.28 -34.79
CA HIS A 46 14.34 -0.64 -33.86
C HIS A 46 15.05 -1.99 -33.90
N GLU A 47 15.47 -2.47 -32.74
CA GLU A 47 16.20 -3.73 -32.60
C GLU A 47 15.72 -4.58 -31.44
N ARG A 48 15.72 -5.89 -31.68
CA ARG A 48 15.56 -6.89 -30.64
C ARG A 48 16.85 -7.06 -29.87
N THR A 49 16.78 -6.94 -28.56
CA THR A 49 17.89 -7.14 -27.62
C THR A 49 17.49 -8.15 -26.55
N ILE A 50 18.42 -8.55 -25.68
CA ILE A 50 18.13 -9.46 -24.56
C ILE A 50 17.11 -8.83 -23.59
N GLU A 51 17.14 -7.50 -23.44
CA GLU A 51 16.27 -6.78 -22.48
C GLU A 51 14.91 -6.41 -23.06
N GLY A 52 14.74 -6.52 -24.39
CA GLY A 52 13.51 -6.16 -25.08
C GLY A 52 13.71 -5.70 -26.52
N ASP A 53 12.58 -5.37 -27.16
CA ASP A 53 12.49 -4.77 -28.48
C ASP A 53 12.44 -3.24 -28.33
N CYS A 54 13.56 -2.57 -28.64
CA CYS A 54 13.77 -1.14 -28.33
C CYS A 54 14.39 -0.37 -29.49
N GLU A 55 14.19 0.96 -29.51
CA GLU A 55 14.96 1.87 -30.35
C GLU A 55 16.42 1.86 -29.87
N VAL A 56 17.35 1.69 -30.80
CA VAL A 56 18.79 1.77 -30.56
C VAL A 56 19.38 2.85 -31.45
N ALA A 57 20.38 3.55 -30.93
CA ALA A 57 21.11 4.58 -31.66
C ALA A 57 22.55 4.10 -31.90
N TYR A 58 23.05 4.37 -33.10
CA TYR A 58 24.40 4.05 -33.53
C TYR A 58 25.16 5.33 -33.89
N THR A 59 26.44 5.37 -33.52
CA THR A 59 27.37 6.44 -33.89
C THR A 59 28.66 5.84 -34.43
N PHE A 60 29.12 6.32 -35.57
CA PHE A 60 30.44 6.01 -36.12
C PHE A 60 31.45 7.03 -35.59
N ASN A 61 32.54 6.55 -34.98
CA ASN A 61 33.58 7.42 -34.45
C ASN A 61 34.81 7.33 -35.35
N GLU A 62 35.12 8.41 -36.09
CA GLU A 62 36.39 8.56 -36.78
C GLU A 62 37.49 8.95 -35.76
N SER A 63 38.61 8.22 -35.72
CA SER A 63 39.74 8.59 -34.86
C SER A 63 40.68 9.56 -35.58
N PRO A 64 40.99 10.76 -35.03
CA PRO A 64 41.78 11.76 -35.76
C PRO A 64 43.30 11.50 -35.90
N GLN A 65 43.86 10.36 -35.46
CA GLN A 65 45.33 10.28 -35.22
C GLN A 65 46.05 8.93 -35.47
N GLU A 66 45.57 8.02 -36.32
CA GLU A 66 46.35 6.82 -36.70
C GLU A 66 46.49 6.72 -38.23
N GLU A 67 47.24 7.64 -38.83
CA GLU A 67 47.19 7.91 -40.26
C GLU A 67 48.00 6.97 -41.18
N ILE A 68 48.64 5.89 -40.70
CA ILE A 68 49.52 5.10 -41.61
C ILE A 68 49.32 3.56 -41.61
N GLU A 69 48.64 2.93 -40.62
CA GLU A 69 48.54 1.44 -40.61
C GLU A 69 47.12 0.81 -40.50
N ARG A 70 46.01 1.56 -40.44
CA ARG A 70 44.68 0.93 -40.21
C ARG A 70 43.51 1.54 -40.99
N ARG A 71 43.59 1.54 -42.33
CA ARG A 71 42.44 1.88 -43.20
C ARG A 71 41.24 0.91 -43.10
N GLU A 72 41.36 -0.17 -42.34
CA GLU A 72 40.30 -1.20 -42.19
C GLU A 72 39.64 -1.24 -40.81
N MET A 73 39.95 -0.31 -39.89
CA MET A 73 39.40 -0.36 -38.53
C MET A 73 38.28 0.65 -38.31
N MET A 74 37.06 0.18 -38.01
CA MET A 74 35.91 1.02 -37.69
C MET A 74 35.57 0.97 -36.21
N ARG A 75 35.24 2.12 -35.62
CA ARG A 75 34.75 2.22 -34.24
C ARG A 75 33.28 2.62 -34.26
N ILE A 76 32.44 1.81 -33.61
CA ILE A 76 31.00 2.03 -33.56
C ILE A 76 30.55 2.03 -32.11
N THR A 77 29.79 3.05 -31.72
CA THR A 77 29.10 3.10 -30.43
C THR A 77 27.62 2.84 -30.64
N LYS A 78 27.06 1.95 -29.83
CA LYS A 78 25.62 1.63 -29.77
C LYS A 78 25.08 2.01 -28.40
N SER A 79 23.94 2.69 -28.36
CA SER A 79 23.18 2.92 -27.14
C SER A 79 21.75 2.41 -27.29
N ILE A 80 21.13 2.02 -26.18
CA ILE A 80 19.75 1.53 -26.14
C ILE A 80 18.86 2.62 -25.52
N ASN A 81 17.81 3.01 -26.23
CA ASN A 81 16.80 3.94 -25.74
C ASN A 81 15.67 3.16 -25.06
N TYR A 82 15.78 2.99 -23.74
CA TYR A 82 14.79 2.26 -22.94
C TYR A 82 13.42 2.96 -22.82
N ASP A 83 13.36 4.25 -23.16
CA ASP A 83 12.13 5.04 -23.11
C ASP A 83 11.25 4.78 -24.35
N LYS A 84 11.82 4.17 -25.39
CA LYS A 84 11.13 3.78 -26.62
C LYS A 84 11.29 2.29 -26.91
N CYS A 85 10.66 1.48 -26.06
CA CYS A 85 10.58 0.03 -26.27
C CYS A 85 9.14 -0.42 -26.53
N THR A 86 8.96 -1.33 -27.48
CA THR A 86 7.66 -1.96 -27.76
C THR A 86 7.37 -3.12 -26.83
N LYS A 87 8.41 -3.85 -26.41
CA LYS A 87 8.32 -4.96 -25.45
C LYS A 87 9.56 -4.96 -24.57
N ARG A 88 9.40 -5.06 -23.26
CA ARG A 88 10.50 -5.27 -22.30
C ARG A 88 10.20 -6.44 -21.38
N VAL A 89 11.24 -7.11 -20.93
CA VAL A 89 11.13 -8.15 -19.91
C VAL A 89 11.31 -7.50 -18.55
N ASP A 90 10.20 -7.00 -18.05
CA ASP A 90 10.05 -6.28 -16.80
C ASP A 90 8.84 -6.93 -16.10
N VAL A 91 9.01 -7.46 -14.89
CA VAL A 91 7.96 -8.11 -14.11
C VAL A 91 7.79 -7.36 -12.80
N ARG A 92 6.55 -6.98 -12.48
CA ARG A 92 6.19 -6.14 -11.32
C ARG A 92 5.08 -6.80 -10.51
N TYR A 93 5.35 -7.09 -9.24
CA TYR A 93 4.35 -7.60 -8.29
C TYR A 93 4.02 -6.53 -7.24
N ASN A 94 2.72 -6.40 -6.94
CA ASN A 94 2.17 -5.55 -5.89
C ASN A 94 2.44 -4.04 -6.03
N HIS A 95 2.70 -3.59 -7.27
CA HIS A 95 2.79 -2.19 -7.67
C HIS A 95 1.40 -1.53 -7.85
N ARG A 96 0.32 -2.33 -7.80
CA ARG A 96 -1.08 -1.90 -7.91
C ARG A 96 -1.57 -0.82 -6.96
N PHE A 97 -0.86 -0.55 -5.86
CA PHE A 97 -1.24 0.48 -4.87
C PHE A 97 -0.73 1.89 -5.20
N ALA A 98 0.00 2.06 -6.31
CA ALA A 98 0.49 3.35 -6.78
C ALA A 98 -0.33 3.89 -7.96
N GLU A 99 -0.67 5.17 -7.95
CA GLU A 99 -1.29 5.88 -9.05
C GLU A 99 -0.26 6.41 -10.06
N GLU A 100 -0.72 6.77 -11.25
CA GLU A 100 0.09 7.46 -12.26
C GLU A 100 0.24 8.96 -11.97
N CYS A 101 1.48 9.45 -12.04
CA CYS A 101 1.79 10.87 -11.92
C CYS A 101 2.25 11.42 -13.29
N GLY A 102 1.37 12.14 -13.99
CA GLY A 102 1.63 12.63 -15.36
C GLY A 102 2.63 13.79 -15.50
N LYS A 103 3.02 14.50 -14.41
CA LYS A 103 4.03 15.60 -14.42
C LYS A 103 5.30 15.31 -13.63
N CYS A 104 5.37 14.20 -12.88
CA CYS A 104 6.65 13.59 -12.47
C CYS A 104 7.53 13.23 -13.69
N LYS A 105 6.90 13.31 -14.87
CA LYS A 105 7.41 13.15 -16.21
C LYS A 105 8.45 14.20 -16.66
N GLY A 106 8.45 15.38 -16.07
CA GLY A 106 9.21 16.51 -16.63
C GLY A 106 10.71 16.59 -16.33
N THR A 107 11.30 15.79 -15.44
CA THR A 107 12.73 16.01 -15.07
C THR A 107 13.49 14.82 -14.47
N TYR A 108 12.81 13.77 -13.99
CA TYR A 108 13.44 12.52 -13.50
C TYR A 108 12.55 11.31 -13.74
N GLU A 109 12.12 11.19 -14.99
CA GLU A 109 11.05 10.30 -15.36
C GLU A 109 11.55 8.92 -15.75
N LYS A 110 11.69 8.05 -14.75
CA LYS A 110 11.53 6.62 -14.96
C LYS A 110 10.66 6.08 -13.83
N GLU A 111 9.62 5.35 -14.21
CA GLU A 111 8.75 4.65 -13.28
C GLU A 111 9.62 3.98 -12.19
N GLU A 112 9.27 4.20 -10.92
CA GLU A 112 9.92 3.55 -9.77
C GLU A 112 11.34 4.03 -9.41
N ALA A 113 11.76 5.18 -9.95
CA ALA A 113 13.10 5.76 -9.72
C ALA A 113 14.25 4.86 -10.21
N LEU A 114 13.99 4.01 -11.21
CA LEU A 114 14.95 3.11 -11.81
C LEU A 114 15.45 3.63 -13.17
N ILE A 115 16.75 3.81 -13.31
CA ILE A 115 17.37 4.35 -14.52
C ILE A 115 18.34 3.35 -15.15
N PRO A 116 17.90 2.58 -16.17
CA PRO A 116 18.79 1.79 -17.00
C PRO A 116 19.47 2.68 -18.05
N SER A 117 20.73 2.39 -18.34
CA SER A 117 21.52 3.02 -19.40
C SER A 117 22.56 2.03 -19.88
N THR A 118 22.59 1.78 -21.19
CA THR A 118 23.51 0.84 -21.82
C THR A 118 24.24 1.50 -22.97
N VAL A 119 25.54 1.29 -23.00
CA VAL A 119 26.44 1.68 -24.09
C VAL A 119 27.31 0.48 -24.45
N ILE A 120 27.44 0.23 -25.75
CA ILE A 120 28.25 -0.86 -26.30
C ILE A 120 29.18 -0.27 -27.36
N ASN A 121 30.48 -0.44 -27.17
CA ASN A 121 31.49 -0.01 -28.13
C ASN A 121 32.01 -1.21 -28.90
N TYR A 122 32.11 -1.08 -30.21
CA TYR A 122 32.61 -2.11 -31.12
C TYR A 122 33.86 -1.59 -31.81
N ARG A 123 34.89 -2.45 -31.91
CA ARG A 123 36.00 -2.29 -32.84
C ARG A 123 35.88 -3.36 -33.92
N LEU A 124 35.73 -2.91 -35.16
CA LEU A 124 35.52 -3.78 -36.31
C LEU A 124 36.73 -3.72 -37.24
N ILE A 125 37.04 -4.83 -37.90
CA ILE A 125 38.01 -4.92 -39.00
C ILE A 125 37.23 -5.21 -40.29
N GLY A 126 37.48 -4.46 -41.36
CA GLY A 126 36.83 -4.62 -42.67
C GLY A 126 36.00 -3.42 -43.08
N ASN A 127 34.86 -3.65 -43.74
CA ASN A 127 33.98 -2.60 -44.28
C ASN A 127 32.51 -2.82 -43.89
N THR A 128 31.62 -1.92 -44.30
CA THR A 128 30.18 -1.96 -43.94
C THR A 128 29.41 -3.18 -44.47
N ASN A 129 29.95 -3.88 -45.48
CA ASN A 129 29.35 -5.06 -46.09
C ASN A 129 29.88 -6.37 -45.52
N ALA A 130 31.17 -6.42 -45.19
CA ALA A 130 31.86 -7.57 -44.60
C ALA A 130 32.85 -7.09 -43.55
N PHE A 131 32.59 -7.46 -42.29
CA PHE A 131 33.39 -7.05 -41.15
C PHE A 131 33.54 -8.17 -40.14
N LEU A 132 34.64 -8.12 -39.40
CA LEU A 132 34.90 -8.95 -38.23
C LEU A 132 34.85 -8.07 -36.98
N ILE A 133 34.19 -8.55 -35.93
CA ILE A 133 34.17 -7.88 -34.63
C ILE A 133 35.47 -8.25 -33.89
N LYS A 134 36.40 -7.30 -33.77
CA LYS A 134 37.67 -7.48 -33.07
C LYS A 134 37.50 -7.39 -31.56
N ASP A 135 36.88 -6.31 -31.09
CA ASP A 135 36.66 -6.04 -29.67
C ASP A 135 35.23 -5.54 -29.45
N VAL A 136 34.61 -5.96 -28.34
CA VAL A 136 33.36 -5.39 -27.83
C VAL A 136 33.55 -5.01 -26.38
N ASP A 137 33.31 -3.74 -26.08
CA ASP A 137 33.31 -3.20 -24.71
C ASP A 137 31.89 -2.76 -24.35
N LEU A 138 31.21 -3.54 -23.53
CA LEU A 138 29.85 -3.28 -23.07
C LEU A 138 29.86 -2.73 -21.65
N LYS A 139 29.10 -1.65 -21.42
CA LYS A 139 28.85 -1.09 -20.09
C LYS A 139 27.38 -0.72 -19.94
N SER A 140 26.73 -1.35 -18.98
CA SER A 140 25.36 -1.04 -18.57
C SER A 140 25.31 -0.63 -17.11
N GLN A 141 24.46 0.33 -16.80
CA GLN A 141 24.20 0.80 -15.45
C GLN A 141 22.70 0.81 -15.18
N TYR A 142 22.33 0.35 -13.99
CA TYR A 142 20.96 0.35 -13.48
C TYR A 142 21.00 1.07 -12.15
N ILE A 143 20.39 2.25 -12.09
CA ILE A 143 20.43 3.13 -10.92
C ILE A 143 19.04 3.16 -10.30
N LEU A 144 18.88 2.66 -9.08
CA LEU A 144 17.69 2.84 -8.27
C LEU A 144 17.92 4.04 -7.34
N ALA A 145 17.13 5.09 -7.48
CA ALA A 145 17.29 6.36 -6.77
C ALA A 145 16.04 6.75 -5.95
N PRO A 146 15.74 6.02 -4.87
CA PRO A 146 14.49 6.13 -4.11
C PRO A 146 14.17 7.50 -3.54
N LEU A 147 15.21 8.28 -3.19
CA LEU A 147 15.12 9.63 -2.63
C LEU A 147 15.71 10.68 -3.59
N GLY A 148 15.63 10.40 -4.89
CA GLY A 148 16.28 11.21 -5.93
C GLY A 148 17.76 10.84 -6.14
N LEU A 149 18.32 11.29 -7.27
CA LEU A 149 19.69 10.95 -7.70
C LEU A 149 20.80 11.48 -6.78
N LYS A 150 20.54 12.58 -6.07
CA LYS A 150 21.50 13.18 -5.12
C LYS A 150 21.42 12.58 -3.71
N GLY A 151 20.38 11.78 -3.44
CA GLY A 151 20.16 11.13 -2.16
C GLY A 151 20.79 9.74 -2.10
N ALA A 152 20.10 8.79 -1.44
CA ALA A 152 20.51 7.39 -1.44
C ALA A 152 20.19 6.75 -2.80
N ALA A 153 21.20 6.25 -3.51
CA ALA A 153 21.04 5.50 -4.75
C ALA A 153 21.81 4.18 -4.73
N LEU A 154 21.19 3.12 -5.26
CA LEU A 154 21.83 1.83 -5.49
C LEU A 154 22.15 1.72 -6.97
N ARG A 155 23.43 1.57 -7.30
CA ARG A 155 23.91 1.43 -8.69
C ARG A 155 24.44 0.02 -8.91
N SER A 156 23.84 -0.68 -9.86
CA SER A 156 24.35 -1.94 -10.39
C SER A 156 25.00 -1.66 -11.73
N THR A 157 26.26 -2.05 -11.89
CA THR A 157 26.99 -1.91 -13.17
C THR A 157 27.29 -3.30 -13.70
N VAL A 158 26.96 -3.51 -14.98
CA VAL A 158 27.27 -4.71 -15.72
C VAL A 158 28.27 -4.33 -16.79
N ALA A 159 29.41 -5.02 -16.82
CA ALA A 159 30.43 -4.82 -17.83
C ALA A 159 30.77 -6.17 -18.48
N CYS A 160 31.02 -6.15 -19.78
CA CYS A 160 31.45 -7.31 -20.53
C CYS A 160 32.48 -6.87 -21.58
N GLN A 161 33.57 -7.63 -21.70
CA GLN A 161 34.60 -7.43 -22.70
C GLN A 161 34.71 -8.71 -23.53
N LEU A 162 34.60 -8.59 -24.84
CA LEU A 162 34.76 -9.68 -25.78
C LEU A 162 35.89 -9.34 -26.74
N GLN A 163 36.84 -10.26 -26.90
CA GLN A 163 38.01 -10.06 -27.77
C GLN A 163 38.16 -11.25 -28.72
N LEU A 164 38.36 -10.94 -30.00
CA LEU A 164 38.70 -11.92 -31.00
C LEU A 164 40.18 -12.28 -30.86
N LEU A 165 40.48 -13.52 -30.49
CA LEU A 165 41.84 -14.01 -30.30
C LEU A 165 42.42 -14.61 -31.58
N ASN A 166 41.65 -15.44 -32.28
CA ASN A 166 42.06 -16.09 -33.52
C ASN A 166 40.84 -16.40 -34.40
N VAL A 167 41.03 -16.44 -35.72
CA VAL A 167 40.05 -16.88 -36.71
C VAL A 167 40.53 -18.20 -37.29
N ILE A 168 39.69 -19.23 -37.28
CA ILE A 168 39.99 -20.55 -37.84
C ILE A 168 39.24 -20.67 -39.16
N GLU A 169 39.96 -20.75 -40.27
CA GLU A 169 39.38 -20.67 -41.62
C GLU A 169 38.79 -22.01 -42.12
N ASP A 170 39.24 -23.15 -41.59
CA ASP A 170 38.86 -24.50 -42.04
C ASP A 170 38.01 -25.29 -41.03
N VAL A 171 36.83 -24.79 -40.68
CA VAL A 171 35.88 -25.54 -39.84
C VAL A 171 34.94 -26.36 -40.72
N ARG A 172 35.35 -27.60 -41.06
CA ARG A 172 34.53 -28.51 -41.91
C ARG A 172 33.27 -29.03 -41.23
N ASN A 173 33.24 -29.09 -39.89
CA ASN A 173 32.11 -29.58 -39.11
C ASN A 173 31.76 -28.55 -38.02
N VAL A 174 30.83 -27.65 -38.32
CA VAL A 174 30.21 -26.81 -37.28
C VAL A 174 29.26 -27.71 -36.49
N VAL A 175 29.52 -27.89 -35.19
CA VAL A 175 28.63 -28.66 -34.33
C VAL A 175 27.27 -27.96 -34.28
N GLU A 176 26.24 -28.63 -34.81
CA GLU A 176 24.88 -28.10 -34.75
C GLU A 176 24.41 -27.97 -33.29
N PRO A 177 23.58 -26.96 -32.97
CA PRO A 177 23.05 -26.79 -31.63
C PRO A 177 22.28 -28.04 -31.19
N ARG A 178 22.48 -28.46 -29.94
CA ARG A 178 21.88 -29.67 -29.34
C ARG A 178 20.34 -29.68 -29.27
N SER A 179 19.68 -28.56 -29.58
CA SER A 179 18.24 -28.37 -29.45
C SER A 179 17.68 -27.78 -30.74
N GLU A 180 16.61 -28.38 -31.26
CA GLU A 180 15.84 -27.85 -32.39
C GLU A 180 14.93 -26.67 -31.97
N ARG A 181 14.75 -26.45 -30.65
CA ARG A 181 13.90 -25.37 -30.13
C ARG A 181 14.53 -24.01 -30.42
N LYS A 182 13.90 -23.25 -31.31
CA LYS A 182 14.27 -21.87 -31.64
C LYS A 182 13.55 -20.91 -30.70
N ASP A 183 14.30 -20.25 -29.83
CA ASP A 183 13.80 -19.14 -29.01
C ASP A 183 14.25 -17.80 -29.56
N THR A 184 13.56 -16.73 -29.14
CA THR A 184 13.96 -15.36 -29.49
C THR A 184 15.14 -14.88 -28.64
N LEU A 185 15.86 -13.85 -29.09
CA LEU A 185 16.96 -13.25 -28.31
C LEU A 185 16.51 -12.61 -26.98
N VAL A 186 15.22 -12.25 -26.86
CA VAL A 186 14.66 -11.63 -25.67
C VAL A 186 14.72 -12.61 -24.49
N TYR A 187 15.12 -12.13 -23.31
CA TYR A 187 15.24 -12.94 -22.10
C TYR A 187 13.96 -13.71 -21.78
N SER A 188 14.08 -15.01 -21.53
CA SER A 188 12.96 -15.88 -21.15
C SER A 188 12.93 -16.13 -19.64
N PRO A 189 11.91 -15.65 -18.90
CA PRO A 189 11.79 -15.84 -17.46
C PRO A 189 11.09 -17.16 -17.07
N GLU A 190 11.39 -18.29 -17.72
CA GLU A 190 10.69 -19.57 -17.53
C GLU A 190 10.63 -20.04 -16.06
N ARG A 191 11.74 -19.92 -15.33
CA ARG A 191 11.80 -20.27 -13.89
C ARG A 191 10.83 -19.43 -13.05
N LEU A 192 10.66 -18.15 -13.38
CA LEU A 192 9.73 -17.27 -12.67
C LEU A 192 8.28 -17.63 -13.01
N TYR A 193 8.02 -18.02 -14.25
CA TYR A 193 6.70 -18.51 -14.67
C TYR A 193 6.26 -19.74 -13.88
N LYS A 194 7.13 -20.75 -13.72
CA LYS A 194 6.83 -21.91 -12.86
C LYS A 194 6.49 -21.51 -11.42
N ILE A 195 7.28 -20.59 -10.84
CA ILE A 195 7.06 -20.07 -9.48
C ILE A 195 5.70 -19.36 -9.36
N GLU A 196 5.38 -18.49 -10.31
CA GLU A 196 4.12 -17.73 -10.33
C GLU A 196 2.92 -18.68 -10.43
N ARG A 197 2.99 -19.67 -11.33
CA ARG A 197 1.98 -20.72 -11.48
C ARG A 197 1.79 -21.52 -10.20
N PHE A 198 2.88 -21.89 -9.51
CA PHE A 198 2.80 -22.53 -8.20
C PHE A 198 2.09 -21.64 -7.15
N PHE A 199 2.32 -20.32 -7.13
CA PHE A 199 1.59 -19.44 -6.22
C PHE A 199 0.08 -19.44 -6.51
N MET A 200 -0.30 -19.47 -7.80
CA MET A 200 -1.68 -19.47 -8.26
C MET A 200 -2.42 -20.80 -7.99
N ASN A 201 -1.77 -21.94 -8.21
CA ASN A 201 -2.42 -23.26 -8.31
C ASN A 201 -1.96 -24.25 -7.22
N GLY A 202 -0.84 -23.99 -6.54
CA GLY A 202 -0.28 -24.87 -5.52
C GLY A 202 0.38 -26.11 -6.10
N ASP A 203 0.22 -27.25 -5.42
CA ASP A 203 0.97 -28.49 -5.71
C ASP A 203 0.75 -29.07 -7.12
N GLU A 204 -0.32 -28.68 -7.82
CA GLU A 204 -0.57 -29.07 -9.22
C GLU A 204 0.57 -28.66 -10.17
N GLU A 205 1.31 -27.60 -9.84
CA GLU A 205 2.39 -27.05 -10.66
C GLU A 205 3.79 -27.50 -10.18
N LEU A 206 3.88 -28.33 -9.13
CA LEU A 206 5.14 -28.89 -8.65
C LEU A 206 5.58 -30.07 -9.54
N ASP A 207 6.00 -29.79 -10.78
CA ASP A 207 6.62 -30.78 -11.67
C ASP A 207 7.99 -31.29 -11.16
N ARG A 208 8.54 -32.34 -11.77
CA ARG A 208 9.82 -32.94 -11.32
C ARG A 208 10.96 -31.92 -11.30
N ASP A 209 10.97 -30.99 -12.25
CA ASP A 209 12.01 -29.98 -12.44
C ASP A 209 11.65 -28.63 -11.78
N HIS A 210 10.68 -28.60 -10.86
CA HIS A 210 10.28 -27.36 -10.20
C HIS A 210 11.38 -26.87 -9.24
N PRO A 211 11.74 -25.56 -9.24
CA PRO A 211 12.80 -25.02 -8.39
C PRO A 211 12.57 -25.20 -6.88
N TYR A 212 11.32 -25.38 -6.45
CA TYR A 212 10.97 -25.60 -5.04
C TYR A 212 11.12 -27.05 -4.56
N ARG A 213 11.31 -28.02 -5.47
CA ARG A 213 11.67 -29.40 -5.11
C ARG A 213 13.15 -29.54 -4.78
N GLU A 214 14.00 -28.65 -5.31
CA GLU A 214 15.44 -28.66 -5.04
C GLU A 214 15.77 -28.31 -3.58
N MET A 215 14.92 -27.52 -2.92
CA MET A 215 15.08 -27.08 -1.53
C MET A 215 14.57 -28.14 -0.56
N LYS A 216 15.50 -28.75 0.20
CA LYS A 216 15.21 -29.75 1.23
C LYS A 216 15.15 -29.13 2.63
N ASN A 217 14.62 -29.87 3.62
CA ASN A 217 14.58 -29.52 5.04
C ASN A 217 13.84 -28.19 5.37
N LYS A 218 12.77 -27.89 4.66
CA LYS A 218 12.00 -26.63 4.86
C LYS A 218 11.42 -26.53 6.27
N TYR A 219 10.98 -27.64 6.85
CA TYR A 219 10.43 -27.68 8.21
C TYR A 219 11.44 -27.21 9.26
N GLU A 220 12.67 -27.75 9.25
CA GLU A 220 13.71 -27.41 10.21
C GLU A 220 14.10 -25.92 10.13
N LEU A 221 14.14 -25.38 8.92
CA LEU A 221 14.39 -23.95 8.68
C LEU A 221 13.25 -23.08 9.23
N VAL A 222 11.99 -23.46 9.01
CA VAL A 222 10.82 -22.78 9.57
C VAL A 222 10.87 -22.79 11.10
N GLU A 223 11.15 -23.93 11.72
CA GLU A 223 11.27 -24.05 13.17
C GLU A 223 12.37 -23.15 13.72
N GLN A 224 13.54 -23.12 13.08
CA GLN A 224 14.66 -22.27 13.48
C GLN A 224 14.31 -20.78 13.41
N MET A 225 13.63 -20.33 12.35
CA MET A 225 13.20 -18.94 12.19
C MET A 225 12.18 -18.54 13.25
N ILE A 226 11.19 -19.39 13.53
CA ILE A 226 10.18 -19.14 14.58
C ILE A 226 10.86 -19.05 15.96
N ARG A 227 11.79 -19.96 16.28
CA ARG A 227 12.54 -19.90 17.56
C ARG A 227 13.37 -18.63 17.70
N ARG A 228 13.87 -18.06 16.60
CA ARG A 228 14.57 -16.76 16.63
C ARG A 228 13.61 -15.60 16.82
N MET A 229 12.47 -15.60 16.14
CA MET A 229 11.42 -14.58 16.34
C MET A 229 10.90 -14.56 17.79
N VAL A 230 10.64 -15.74 18.37
CA VAL A 230 10.23 -15.86 19.78
C VAL A 230 11.29 -15.27 20.72
N ARG A 231 12.57 -15.59 20.51
CA ARG A 231 13.66 -14.99 21.30
C ARG A 231 13.72 -13.46 21.16
N ALA A 232 13.61 -12.95 19.93
CA ALA A 232 13.62 -11.52 19.63
C ALA A 232 12.37 -10.74 20.11
N THR A 233 11.37 -11.43 20.68
CA THR A 233 10.11 -10.85 21.20
C THR A 233 9.87 -11.18 22.69
N SER A 234 10.87 -11.73 23.37
CA SER A 234 10.73 -12.19 24.76
C SER A 234 11.51 -11.36 25.79
N SER A 235 12.23 -10.32 25.38
CA SER A 235 12.92 -9.43 26.31
C SER A 235 11.94 -8.43 26.95
N ASN A 236 11.80 -8.47 28.28
CA ASN A 236 10.96 -7.52 29.01
C ASN A 236 11.53 -6.09 29.04
N GLU A 237 12.85 -5.96 28.93
CA GLU A 237 13.55 -4.66 28.95
C GLU A 237 13.59 -4.04 27.57
N LEU A 238 13.96 -4.83 26.58
CA LEU A 238 14.16 -4.37 25.21
C LEU A 238 12.89 -4.40 24.38
N GLY A 239 11.90 -5.23 24.74
CA GLY A 239 10.70 -5.43 23.93
C GLY A 239 11.00 -6.24 22.66
N VAL A 240 10.32 -5.90 21.57
CA VAL A 240 10.52 -6.50 20.25
C VAL A 240 11.76 -5.90 19.58
N GLU A 241 12.70 -6.76 19.19
CA GLU A 241 13.91 -6.36 18.46
C GLU A 241 13.69 -6.33 16.94
N PRO A 242 14.41 -5.46 16.20
CA PRO A 242 14.36 -5.41 14.73
C PRO A 242 14.68 -6.73 14.02
N GLU A 243 15.43 -7.62 14.69
CA GLU A 243 15.69 -8.97 14.19
C GLU A 243 14.39 -9.76 13.97
N ALA A 244 13.36 -9.59 14.81
CA ALA A 244 12.09 -10.29 14.67
C ALA A 244 11.42 -10.00 13.31
N ALA A 245 11.42 -8.74 12.88
CA ALA A 245 10.90 -8.32 11.59
C ALA A 245 11.74 -8.88 10.42
N HIS A 246 13.06 -8.96 10.58
CA HIS A 246 13.94 -9.57 9.56
C HIS A 246 13.73 -11.09 9.43
N GLN A 247 13.55 -11.80 10.55
CA GLN A 247 13.23 -13.23 10.52
C GLN A 247 11.82 -13.49 9.98
N LEU A 248 10.85 -12.61 10.26
CA LEU A 248 9.52 -12.67 9.62
C LEU A 248 9.66 -12.59 8.09
N ALA A 249 10.51 -11.70 7.58
CA ALA A 249 10.74 -11.58 6.15
C ALA A 249 11.22 -12.88 5.50
N ARG A 250 12.16 -13.56 6.16
CA ARG A 250 12.72 -14.85 5.72
C ARG A 250 11.71 -15.99 5.85
N LEU A 251 10.95 -16.01 6.94
CA LEU A 251 9.93 -17.02 7.19
C LEU A 251 8.85 -17.00 6.11
N VAL A 252 8.36 -15.81 5.75
CA VAL A 252 7.36 -15.64 4.69
C VAL A 252 7.92 -16.09 3.33
N ASP A 253 9.14 -15.69 2.99
CA ASP A 253 9.82 -16.12 1.74
C ASP A 253 9.95 -17.65 1.67
N LEU A 254 10.24 -18.31 2.80
CA LEU A 254 10.35 -19.77 2.88
C LEU A 254 8.98 -20.45 2.78
N LEU A 255 7.97 -19.96 3.51
CA LEU A 255 6.61 -20.52 3.50
C LEU A 255 5.96 -20.45 2.12
N ARG A 256 6.32 -19.46 1.29
CA ARG A 256 5.92 -19.37 -0.13
C ARG A 256 6.37 -20.55 -0.97
N THR A 257 7.37 -21.30 -0.52
CA THR A 257 7.95 -22.45 -1.26
C THR A 257 7.38 -23.80 -0.80
N CYS A 258 6.55 -23.82 0.25
CA CYS A 258 6.10 -25.04 0.87
C CYS A 258 4.92 -25.69 0.12
N SER A 259 5.00 -27.00 -0.08
CA SER A 259 3.88 -27.82 -0.54
C SER A 259 2.79 -27.96 0.52
N ARG A 260 1.64 -28.53 0.15
CA ARG A 260 0.57 -28.80 1.12
C ARG A 260 1.03 -29.76 2.24
N SER A 261 1.78 -30.81 1.91
CA SER A 261 2.28 -31.77 2.90
C SER A 261 3.31 -31.17 3.87
N GLU A 262 4.15 -30.26 3.38
CA GLU A 262 5.10 -29.53 4.21
C GLU A 262 4.38 -28.57 5.17
N ILE A 263 3.35 -27.85 4.71
CA ILE A 263 2.51 -26.99 5.56
C ILE A 263 1.77 -27.80 6.63
N GLN A 264 1.23 -28.97 6.29
CA GLN A 264 0.59 -29.88 7.24
C GLN A 264 1.58 -30.36 8.31
N THR A 265 2.82 -30.65 7.92
CA THR A 265 3.89 -31.03 8.86
C THR A 265 4.21 -29.87 9.80
N ILE A 266 4.40 -28.65 9.28
CA ILE A 266 4.61 -27.44 10.09
C ILE A 266 3.46 -27.23 11.09
N HIS A 267 2.21 -27.44 10.66
CA HIS A 267 1.04 -27.30 11.52
C HIS A 267 1.05 -28.33 12.65
N ARG A 268 1.16 -29.63 12.33
CA ARG A 268 1.18 -30.70 13.34
C ARG A 268 2.31 -30.51 14.35
N GLU A 269 3.50 -30.15 13.87
CA GLU A 269 4.70 -30.15 14.69
C GLU A 269 4.92 -28.86 15.50
N LEU A 270 4.35 -27.72 15.08
CA LEU A 270 4.57 -26.41 15.70
C LEU A 270 3.29 -25.70 16.15
N PHE A 271 2.15 -25.93 15.49
CA PHE A 271 0.88 -25.26 15.83
C PHE A 271 0.09 -26.06 16.88
N GLU A 272 -0.01 -27.37 16.71
CA GLU A 272 -0.60 -28.27 17.70
C GLU A 272 0.27 -28.31 18.96
N ASP A 273 -0.37 -28.53 20.11
CA ASP A 273 0.37 -28.58 21.39
C ASP A 273 1.03 -29.96 21.54
N THR A 274 2.25 -30.08 21.04
CA THR A 274 3.07 -31.30 21.17
C THR A 274 3.98 -31.25 22.41
N GLY A 275 3.80 -30.28 23.32
CA GLY A 275 4.69 -30.08 24.47
C GLY A 275 6.09 -29.52 24.14
N LYS A 276 6.33 -29.07 22.90
CA LYS A 276 7.64 -28.50 22.47
C LYS A 276 7.92 -27.10 23.03
N PHE A 277 6.88 -26.37 23.42
CA PHE A 277 6.96 -25.00 23.93
C PHE A 277 6.09 -24.88 25.19
N ASP A 278 6.44 -23.97 26.10
CA ASP A 278 5.55 -23.64 27.23
C ASP A 278 4.26 -22.97 26.72
N ARG A 279 3.21 -22.99 27.54
CA ARG A 279 1.87 -22.49 27.14
C ARG A 279 1.86 -21.05 26.61
N LYS A 280 2.67 -20.15 27.18
CA LYS A 280 2.71 -18.75 26.73
C LYS A 280 3.43 -18.65 25.39
N THR A 281 4.54 -19.36 25.24
CA THR A 281 5.29 -19.42 23.99
C THR A 281 4.49 -20.12 22.89
N GLN A 282 3.75 -21.18 23.18
CA GLN A 282 2.91 -21.89 22.22
C GLN A 282 1.86 -20.96 21.60
N GLN A 283 1.25 -20.07 22.40
CA GLN A 283 0.31 -19.08 21.85
C GLN A 283 1.03 -18.09 20.91
N LYS A 284 2.22 -17.60 21.27
CA LYS A 284 3.03 -16.75 20.37
C LYS A 284 3.40 -17.47 19.08
N VAL A 285 3.75 -18.76 19.15
CA VAL A 285 4.07 -19.59 17.97
C VAL A 285 2.86 -19.73 17.06
N ARG A 286 1.67 -20.03 17.61
CA ARG A 286 0.41 -20.05 16.85
C ARG A 286 0.15 -18.72 16.18
N ASP A 287 0.36 -17.62 16.90
CA ASP A 287 0.18 -16.27 16.38
C ASP A 287 1.13 -15.98 15.20
N ILE A 288 2.40 -16.37 15.31
CA ILE A 288 3.41 -16.22 14.24
C ILE A 288 3.05 -17.07 13.03
N ILE A 289 2.66 -18.33 13.21
CA ILE A 289 2.34 -19.24 12.10
C ILE A 289 1.15 -18.72 11.30
N VAL A 290 0.06 -18.32 11.96
CA VAL A 290 -1.13 -17.80 11.27
C VAL A 290 -0.80 -16.52 10.49
N ASP A 291 -0.07 -15.60 11.12
CA ASP A 291 0.33 -14.35 10.47
C ASP A 291 1.27 -14.62 9.28
N ALA A 292 2.29 -15.45 9.45
CA ALA A 292 3.27 -15.74 8.40
C ALA A 292 2.66 -16.51 7.22
N LEU A 293 1.74 -17.46 7.45
CA LEU A 293 1.01 -18.14 6.38
C LEU A 293 0.12 -17.17 5.59
N SER A 294 -0.49 -16.20 6.29
CA SER A 294 -1.34 -15.19 5.64
C SER A 294 -0.53 -14.23 4.75
N LEU A 295 0.68 -13.87 5.17
CA LEU A 295 1.60 -13.05 4.39
C LEU A 295 2.21 -13.83 3.21
N ALA A 296 2.49 -15.13 3.40
CA ALA A 296 3.00 -16.00 2.35
C ALA A 296 2.03 -16.14 1.17
N SER A 297 0.72 -16.20 1.47
CA SER A 297 -0.38 -16.00 0.51
C SER A 297 -0.35 -16.83 -0.80
N THR A 298 0.27 -18.02 -0.80
CA THR A 298 0.13 -18.96 -1.93
C THR A 298 -1.21 -19.67 -1.85
N LYS A 299 -1.66 -20.28 -2.95
CA LYS A 299 -2.88 -21.12 -2.94
C LYS A 299 -2.87 -22.14 -1.80
N ASN A 300 -1.74 -22.79 -1.55
CA ASN A 300 -1.61 -23.80 -0.49
C ASN A 300 -1.74 -23.19 0.92
N THR A 301 -1.11 -22.04 1.19
CA THR A 301 -1.21 -21.40 2.51
C THR A 301 -2.59 -20.82 2.75
N ILE A 302 -3.22 -20.23 1.73
CA ILE A 302 -4.61 -19.75 1.78
C ILE A 302 -5.56 -20.90 2.05
N GLN A 303 -5.44 -22.01 1.32
CA GLN A 303 -6.28 -23.19 1.54
C GLN A 303 -6.14 -23.71 2.97
N HIS A 304 -4.92 -23.85 3.48
CA HIS A 304 -4.69 -24.28 4.86
C HIS A 304 -5.32 -23.31 5.87
N LEU A 305 -5.16 -22.00 5.69
CA LEU A 305 -5.79 -21.00 6.56
C LEU A 305 -7.32 -21.10 6.55
N ILE A 306 -7.93 -21.25 5.37
CA ILE A 306 -9.37 -21.43 5.21
C ILE A 306 -9.84 -22.67 5.99
N GLU A 307 -9.18 -23.82 5.80
CA GLU A 307 -9.48 -25.06 6.51
C GLU A 307 -9.46 -24.86 8.04
N LYS A 308 -8.51 -24.06 8.56
CA LYS A 308 -8.38 -23.80 10.01
C LYS A 308 -9.37 -22.79 10.57
N ILE A 309 -9.77 -21.82 9.76
CA ILE A 309 -10.85 -20.88 10.11
C ILE A 309 -12.18 -21.63 10.18
N GLU A 310 -12.47 -22.49 9.19
CA GLU A 310 -13.68 -23.32 9.17
C GLU A 310 -13.77 -24.26 10.38
N GLN A 311 -12.65 -24.87 10.76
CA GLN A 311 -12.54 -25.73 11.95
C GLN A 311 -12.56 -24.96 13.27
N ARG A 312 -12.67 -23.63 13.25
CA ARG A 312 -12.62 -22.75 14.44
C ARG A 312 -11.35 -22.93 15.28
N GLN A 313 -10.25 -23.32 14.66
CA GLN A 313 -8.94 -23.50 15.32
C GLN A 313 -8.16 -22.17 15.42
N VAL A 314 -8.66 -21.11 14.78
CA VAL A 314 -8.12 -19.75 14.81
C VAL A 314 -9.17 -18.82 15.43
N SER A 315 -8.76 -17.94 16.34
CA SER A 315 -9.68 -16.98 16.97
C SER A 315 -10.22 -15.98 15.94
N THR A 316 -11.44 -15.46 16.15
CA THR A 316 -12.09 -14.50 15.23
C THR A 316 -11.19 -13.32 14.86
N LEU A 317 -10.57 -12.67 15.84
CA LEU A 317 -9.71 -11.51 15.61
C LEU A 317 -8.48 -11.89 14.77
N LYS A 318 -7.89 -13.05 15.04
CA LYS A 318 -6.72 -13.53 14.30
C LYS A 318 -7.09 -13.97 12.88
N ALA A 319 -8.24 -14.62 12.71
CA ALA A 319 -8.79 -14.98 11.40
C ALA A 319 -9.10 -13.74 10.56
N THR A 320 -9.73 -12.72 11.15
CA THR A 320 -10.01 -11.42 10.51
C THR A 320 -8.72 -10.76 10.03
N LYS A 321 -7.69 -10.70 10.89
CA LYS A 321 -6.38 -10.17 10.50
C LYS A 321 -5.73 -10.98 9.38
N ALA A 322 -5.76 -12.31 9.48
CA ALA A 322 -5.19 -13.20 8.48
C ALA A 322 -5.87 -13.05 7.11
N LEU A 323 -7.19 -12.91 7.06
CA LEU A 323 -7.93 -12.64 5.83
C LEU A 323 -7.52 -11.28 5.24
N ASN A 324 -7.53 -10.22 6.05
CA ASN A 324 -7.14 -8.88 5.62
C ASN A 324 -5.71 -8.83 5.05
N ASN A 325 -4.78 -9.62 5.58
CA ASN A 325 -3.41 -9.72 5.05
C ASN A 325 -3.37 -10.25 3.61
N LEU A 326 -4.35 -11.07 3.20
CA LEU A 326 -4.42 -11.62 1.84
C LEU A 326 -4.63 -10.53 0.78
N ILE A 327 -5.11 -9.34 1.14
CA ILE A 327 -5.18 -8.20 0.19
C ILE A 327 -3.79 -7.86 -0.38
N GLY A 328 -2.72 -8.12 0.37
CA GLY A 328 -1.33 -7.93 -0.05
C GLY A 328 -0.73 -9.08 -0.86
N THR A 329 -1.53 -10.06 -1.32
CA THR A 329 -1.06 -11.23 -2.09
C THR A 329 -0.33 -10.80 -3.35
N LEU A 330 0.90 -11.29 -3.54
CA LEU A 330 1.76 -10.92 -4.69
C LEU A 330 1.17 -11.38 -6.03
N VAL A 331 0.59 -12.59 -6.07
CA VAL A 331 0.07 -13.23 -7.27
C VAL A 331 -1.31 -13.81 -6.96
N VAL A 332 -2.34 -13.28 -7.62
CA VAL A 332 -3.73 -13.67 -7.39
C VAL A 332 -4.24 -14.54 -8.54
N SER A 333 -5.03 -15.57 -8.22
CA SER A 333 -5.69 -16.46 -9.17
C SER A 333 -7.20 -16.59 -8.92
N GLU A 334 -7.94 -17.03 -9.94
CA GLU A 334 -9.37 -17.35 -9.81
C GLU A 334 -9.61 -18.38 -8.68
N LYS A 335 -8.78 -19.43 -8.59
CA LYS A 335 -8.92 -20.46 -7.56
C LYS A 335 -8.85 -19.88 -6.15
N GLN A 336 -7.96 -18.92 -5.90
CA GLN A 336 -7.82 -18.29 -4.58
C GLN A 336 -9.06 -17.47 -4.20
N ILE A 337 -9.59 -16.69 -5.15
CA ILE A 337 -10.80 -15.88 -4.95
C ILE A 337 -12.01 -16.80 -4.71
N ASP A 338 -12.19 -17.82 -5.54
CA ASP A 338 -13.31 -18.77 -5.44
C ASP A 338 -13.30 -19.55 -4.11
N MET A 339 -12.12 -19.91 -3.58
CA MET A 339 -12.01 -20.52 -2.25
C MET A 339 -12.48 -19.58 -1.14
N LEU A 340 -12.13 -18.30 -1.21
CA LEU A 340 -12.54 -17.30 -0.21
C LEU A 340 -14.02 -16.96 -0.34
N LEU A 341 -14.55 -16.81 -1.55
CA LEU A 341 -15.99 -16.63 -1.78
C LEU A 341 -16.81 -17.76 -1.14
N LYS A 342 -16.35 -19.02 -1.29
CA LYS A 342 -16.97 -20.18 -0.63
C LYS A 342 -16.88 -20.07 0.90
N LEU A 343 -15.76 -19.64 1.45
CA LEU A 343 -15.61 -19.40 2.89
C LEU A 343 -16.59 -18.32 3.38
N CYS A 344 -16.77 -17.22 2.63
CA CYS A 344 -17.65 -16.13 3.04
C CYS A 344 -19.12 -16.59 3.18
N LYS A 345 -19.55 -17.57 2.37
CA LYS A 345 -20.91 -18.16 2.39
C LYS A 345 -21.08 -19.28 3.43
N LYS A 346 -20.04 -19.66 4.18
CA LYS A 346 -20.13 -20.71 5.22
C LYS A 346 -20.63 -20.16 6.55
N ASP A 347 -21.21 -21.06 7.36
CA ASP A 347 -21.73 -20.78 8.71
C ASP A 347 -20.75 -20.03 9.64
N VAL A 348 -19.45 -20.27 9.49
CA VAL A 348 -18.43 -19.61 10.34
C VAL A 348 -18.37 -18.10 10.08
N CYS A 349 -18.63 -17.67 8.84
CA CYS A 349 -18.68 -16.28 8.44
C CYS A 349 -20.10 -15.72 8.65
N GLU A 350 -21.15 -16.41 8.20
CA GLU A 350 -22.54 -15.93 8.32
C GLU A 350 -22.94 -15.62 9.77
N ARG A 351 -22.51 -16.44 10.73
CA ARG A 351 -22.80 -16.20 12.17
C ARG A 351 -21.92 -15.13 12.82
N ASN A 352 -20.89 -14.64 12.13
CA ASN A 352 -19.90 -13.72 12.67
C ASN A 352 -19.71 -12.51 11.75
N PRO A 353 -20.41 -11.39 12.01
CA PRO A 353 -20.40 -10.20 11.15
C PRO A 353 -18.99 -9.63 10.91
N VAL A 354 -18.10 -9.71 11.90
CA VAL A 354 -16.71 -9.22 11.78
C VAL A 354 -15.92 -10.09 10.80
N LEU A 355 -16.11 -11.41 10.87
CA LEU A 355 -15.44 -12.34 9.96
C LEU A 355 -16.04 -12.29 8.55
N LYS A 356 -17.38 -12.21 8.41
CA LYS A 356 -18.09 -12.02 7.13
C LYS A 356 -17.56 -10.77 6.41
N GLN A 357 -17.49 -9.65 7.13
CA GLN A 357 -16.92 -8.41 6.59
C GLN A 357 -15.50 -8.60 6.09
N SER A 358 -14.60 -9.11 6.93
CA SER A 358 -13.20 -9.25 6.54
C SER A 358 -13.04 -10.18 5.33
N CYS A 359 -13.84 -11.25 5.26
CA CYS A 359 -13.88 -12.15 4.12
C CYS A 359 -14.32 -11.42 2.84
N LEU A 360 -15.45 -10.71 2.86
CA LEU A 360 -15.99 -10.00 1.70
C LEU A 360 -15.12 -8.83 1.24
N LEU A 361 -14.55 -8.05 2.17
CA LEU A 361 -13.64 -6.97 1.82
C LEU A 361 -12.33 -7.49 1.20
N THR A 362 -11.82 -8.61 1.71
CA THR A 362 -10.64 -9.30 1.18
C THR A 362 -10.91 -9.83 -0.23
N VAL A 363 -12.06 -10.48 -0.45
CA VAL A 363 -12.49 -10.94 -1.78
C VAL A 363 -12.51 -9.79 -2.77
N GLY A 364 -13.12 -8.65 -2.40
CA GLY A 364 -13.09 -7.45 -3.25
C GLY A 364 -11.66 -7.00 -3.57
N GLY A 365 -10.76 -6.95 -2.58
CA GLY A 365 -9.37 -6.58 -2.80
C GLY A 365 -8.61 -7.52 -3.74
N LEU A 366 -8.86 -8.83 -3.67
CA LEU A 366 -8.27 -9.82 -4.56
C LEU A 366 -8.85 -9.76 -5.98
N ILE A 367 -10.15 -9.49 -6.12
CA ILE A 367 -10.77 -9.24 -7.42
C ILE A 367 -10.11 -8.04 -8.09
N ASN A 368 -9.82 -6.96 -7.34
CA ASN A 368 -9.12 -5.81 -7.89
C ASN A 368 -7.69 -6.11 -8.31
N ALA A 369 -6.98 -6.93 -7.53
CA ALA A 369 -5.65 -7.39 -7.88
C ALA A 369 -5.64 -8.18 -9.20
N LEU A 370 -6.64 -9.03 -9.43
CA LEU A 370 -6.73 -9.88 -10.63
C LEU A 370 -7.32 -9.14 -11.86
N CYS A 371 -8.35 -8.34 -11.65
CA CYS A 371 -9.21 -7.79 -12.72
C CYS A 371 -9.19 -6.26 -12.83
N GLY A 372 -8.64 -5.56 -11.84
CA GLY A 372 -8.50 -4.10 -11.86
C GLY A 372 -7.43 -3.64 -12.84
N GLN A 373 -7.60 -2.44 -13.38
CA GLN A 373 -6.53 -1.78 -14.13
C GLN A 373 -5.52 -1.19 -13.15
N ASN A 374 -4.34 -1.81 -13.07
CA ASN A 374 -3.33 -1.47 -12.08
C ASN A 374 -1.91 -1.66 -12.66
N LYS A 375 -0.88 -1.34 -11.88
CA LYS A 375 0.54 -1.38 -12.30
C LYS A 375 1.23 -2.73 -12.10
N ASP A 376 0.52 -3.76 -11.65
CA ASP A 376 1.07 -5.11 -11.61
C ASP A 376 1.29 -5.60 -13.06
N TYR A 377 2.40 -6.28 -13.29
CA TYR A 377 2.72 -6.86 -14.59
C TYR A 377 3.42 -8.20 -14.38
N HIS A 378 2.64 -9.26 -14.48
CA HIS A 378 3.01 -10.61 -14.10
C HIS A 378 3.73 -11.33 -15.24
N VAL A 379 4.49 -12.38 -14.90
CA VAL A 379 5.23 -13.13 -15.92
C VAL A 379 4.28 -13.95 -16.81
N SER A 380 3.10 -14.36 -16.31
CA SER A 380 2.04 -14.95 -17.13
C SER A 380 1.63 -14.04 -18.30
N GLN A 381 1.55 -12.73 -18.08
CA GLN A 381 1.18 -11.78 -19.13
C GLN A 381 2.26 -11.65 -20.20
N LEU A 382 3.54 -11.77 -19.83
CA LEU A 382 4.67 -11.81 -20.79
C LEU A 382 4.60 -13.02 -21.74
N ASN A 383 4.02 -14.12 -21.25
CA ASN A 383 3.81 -15.36 -21.99
C ASN A 383 2.48 -15.39 -22.76
N GLY A 384 1.67 -14.32 -22.70
CA GLY A 384 0.44 -14.18 -23.45
C GLY A 384 -0.83 -14.58 -22.69
N ASP A 385 -0.74 -14.93 -21.40
CA ASP A 385 -1.91 -15.24 -20.59
C ASP A 385 -2.76 -13.99 -20.34
N VAL A 386 -4.07 -14.09 -20.57
CA VAL A 386 -5.04 -13.08 -20.15
C VAL A 386 -5.52 -13.43 -18.75
N LEU A 387 -4.99 -12.77 -17.73
CA LEU A 387 -5.28 -13.08 -16.31
C LEU A 387 -6.74 -12.91 -15.93
N CYS A 388 -7.40 -11.85 -16.43
CA CYS A 388 -8.82 -11.61 -16.19
C CYS A 388 -9.56 -11.29 -17.51
N PRO A 389 -10.01 -12.33 -18.24
CA PRO A 389 -10.82 -12.14 -19.42
C PRO A 389 -12.19 -11.56 -19.06
N ARG A 390 -12.91 -11.04 -20.06
CA ARG A 390 -14.20 -10.35 -19.86
C ARG A 390 -15.23 -11.23 -19.14
N GLN A 391 -15.31 -12.52 -19.47
CA GLN A 391 -16.25 -13.44 -18.80
C GLN A 391 -15.98 -13.55 -17.30
N LEU A 392 -14.71 -13.52 -16.89
CA LEU A 392 -14.32 -13.58 -15.48
C LEU A 392 -14.67 -12.28 -14.74
N LYS A 393 -14.51 -11.13 -15.40
CA LYS A 393 -15.00 -9.84 -14.88
C LYS A 393 -16.51 -9.86 -14.65
N GLU A 394 -17.26 -10.35 -15.63
CA GLU A 394 -18.72 -10.45 -15.56
C GLU A 394 -19.17 -11.42 -14.44
N LYS A 395 -18.51 -12.58 -14.29
CA LYS A 395 -18.72 -13.52 -13.17
C LYS A 395 -18.61 -12.83 -11.82
N TYR A 396 -17.49 -12.14 -11.56
CA TYR A 396 -17.27 -11.49 -10.25
C TYR A 396 -18.15 -10.27 -10.04
N LEU A 397 -18.48 -9.53 -11.10
CA LEU A 397 -19.47 -8.46 -11.00
C LEU A 397 -20.83 -9.02 -10.55
N MET A 398 -21.30 -10.09 -11.19
CA MET A 398 -22.57 -10.73 -10.83
C MET A 398 -22.57 -11.24 -9.39
N GLU A 399 -21.49 -11.86 -8.92
CA GLU A 399 -21.36 -12.27 -7.51
C GLU A 399 -21.44 -11.08 -6.54
N MET A 400 -20.71 -9.98 -6.80
CA MET A 400 -20.73 -8.80 -5.93
C MET A 400 -22.07 -8.07 -5.93
N ILE A 401 -22.73 -7.98 -7.08
CA ILE A 401 -24.07 -7.39 -7.19
C ILE A 401 -25.13 -8.30 -6.55
N GLY A 402 -24.98 -9.62 -6.66
CA GLY A 402 -25.81 -10.58 -5.92
C GLY A 402 -25.74 -10.34 -4.42
N ILE A 403 -24.54 -10.19 -3.86
CA ILE A 403 -24.35 -9.86 -2.43
C ILE A 403 -25.06 -8.56 -2.03
N TYR A 404 -25.09 -7.54 -2.90
CA TYR A 404 -25.82 -6.30 -2.64
C TYR A 404 -27.35 -6.47 -2.70
N ARG A 405 -27.85 -7.24 -3.67
CA ARG A 405 -29.28 -7.51 -3.85
C ARG A 405 -29.86 -8.38 -2.73
N ASP A 406 -29.07 -9.34 -2.24
CA ASP A 406 -29.45 -10.27 -1.17
C ASP A 406 -29.29 -9.66 0.23
N ALA A 407 -28.76 -8.43 0.35
CA ALA A 407 -28.53 -7.79 1.64
C ALA A 407 -29.83 -7.31 2.30
N ASP A 408 -30.12 -7.82 3.50
CA ASP A 408 -31.39 -7.61 4.21
C ASP A 408 -31.45 -6.28 4.94
N ASN A 409 -30.31 -5.83 5.46
CA ASN A 409 -30.22 -4.65 6.33
C ASN A 409 -29.24 -3.60 5.80
N ARG A 410 -29.31 -2.42 6.41
CA ARG A 410 -28.49 -1.25 6.05
C ARG A 410 -26.99 -1.56 6.10
N TYR A 411 -26.52 -2.27 7.12
CA TYR A 411 -25.11 -2.61 7.27
C TYR A 411 -24.63 -3.55 6.16
N GLU A 412 -25.41 -4.59 5.83
CA GLU A 412 -25.06 -5.52 4.76
C GLU A 412 -25.04 -4.85 3.39
N LYS A 413 -25.97 -3.92 3.12
CA LYS A 413 -25.93 -3.11 1.89
C LYS A 413 -24.68 -2.25 1.80
N VAL A 414 -24.30 -1.60 2.91
CA VAL A 414 -23.06 -0.82 2.99
C VAL A 414 -21.83 -1.71 2.80
N LEU A 415 -21.79 -2.88 3.44
CA LEU A 415 -20.70 -3.83 3.30
C LEU A 415 -20.58 -4.32 1.85
N ALA A 416 -21.69 -4.65 1.19
CA ALA A 416 -21.70 -5.04 -0.20
C ALA A 416 -21.15 -3.93 -1.12
N LEU A 417 -21.56 -2.67 -0.89
CA LEU A 417 -21.00 -1.51 -1.60
C LEU A 417 -19.49 -1.34 -1.34
N LYS A 418 -19.03 -1.55 -0.11
CA LYS A 418 -17.59 -1.52 0.24
C LYS A 418 -16.83 -2.65 -0.47
N THR A 419 -17.43 -3.83 -0.62
CA THR A 419 -16.86 -4.93 -1.39
C THR A 419 -16.79 -4.63 -2.88
N ILE A 420 -17.85 -4.09 -3.49
CA ILE A 420 -17.86 -3.63 -4.89
C ILE A 420 -16.77 -2.57 -5.10
N ALA A 421 -16.64 -1.64 -4.14
CA ALA A 421 -15.64 -0.59 -4.18
C ALA A 421 -14.21 -1.10 -4.09
N ASN A 422 -13.97 -2.10 -3.23
CA ASN A 422 -12.68 -2.80 -3.17
C ASN A 422 -12.39 -3.52 -4.47
N GLY A 423 -13.38 -4.18 -5.08
CA GLY A 423 -13.28 -4.85 -6.39
C GLY A 423 -12.88 -3.90 -7.51
N GLY A 424 -13.52 -2.72 -7.57
CA GLY A 424 -13.18 -1.69 -8.55
C GLY A 424 -13.21 -2.17 -9.99
N ILE A 425 -14.11 -3.10 -10.32
CA ILE A 425 -14.30 -3.60 -11.69
C ILE A 425 -14.86 -2.44 -12.53
N ASP A 426 -14.28 -2.19 -13.70
CA ASP A 426 -14.71 -1.15 -14.64
C ASP A 426 -16.20 -1.23 -15.01
N LEU A 427 -16.74 -2.44 -15.18
CA LEU A 427 -18.15 -2.68 -15.45
C LEU A 427 -19.10 -2.33 -14.28
N SER A 428 -18.62 -2.26 -13.04
CA SER A 428 -19.49 -1.97 -11.88
C SER A 428 -20.05 -0.54 -11.89
N VAL A 429 -19.46 0.35 -12.68
CA VAL A 429 -19.90 1.75 -12.81
C VAL A 429 -21.37 1.88 -13.22
N TYR A 430 -21.89 0.95 -14.04
CA TYR A 430 -23.26 1.00 -14.52
C TYR A 430 -24.27 0.67 -13.41
N GLU A 431 -24.02 -0.40 -12.65
CA GLU A 431 -24.86 -0.77 -11.50
C GLU A 431 -24.78 0.29 -10.39
N LEU A 432 -23.59 0.86 -10.16
CA LEU A 432 -23.42 1.95 -9.19
C LEU A 432 -24.16 3.22 -9.62
N GLU A 433 -24.18 3.57 -10.91
CA GLU A 433 -24.91 4.72 -11.45
C GLU A 433 -26.41 4.63 -11.17
N GLU A 434 -27.00 3.43 -11.29
CA GLU A 434 -28.41 3.19 -10.93
C GLU A 434 -28.67 3.46 -9.45
N ILE A 435 -27.83 2.95 -8.55
CA ILE A 435 -27.96 3.14 -7.10
C ILE A 435 -27.77 4.62 -6.72
N ILE A 436 -26.81 5.30 -7.36
CA ILE A 436 -26.48 6.71 -7.08
C ILE A 436 -27.63 7.64 -7.51
N THR A 437 -28.26 7.36 -8.65
CA THR A 437 -29.31 8.21 -9.22
C THR A 437 -30.69 7.96 -8.64
N ASP A 438 -30.93 6.78 -8.05
CA ASP A 438 -32.18 6.43 -7.38
C ASP A 438 -32.37 7.22 -6.07
N ARG A 439 -33.23 8.24 -6.12
CA ARG A 439 -33.59 9.08 -4.96
C ARG A 439 -34.44 8.36 -3.91
N THR A 440 -34.97 7.17 -4.22
CA THR A 440 -35.72 6.36 -3.25
C THR A 440 -34.79 5.62 -2.28
N GLN A 441 -33.52 5.41 -2.67
CA GLN A 441 -32.51 4.87 -1.77
C GLN A 441 -32.20 5.83 -0.62
N GLU A 442 -31.84 5.24 0.52
CA GLU A 442 -31.37 6.01 1.66
C GLU A 442 -30.10 6.81 1.31
N ARG A 443 -30.01 8.03 1.83
CA ARG A 443 -28.87 8.94 1.60
C ARG A 443 -27.53 8.28 1.87
N LEU A 444 -27.41 7.52 2.96
CA LEU A 444 -26.20 6.76 3.29
C LEU A 444 -25.81 5.82 2.15
N ILE A 445 -26.75 5.03 1.63
CA ILE A 445 -26.50 4.06 0.55
C ILE A 445 -26.02 4.78 -0.71
N ARG A 446 -26.67 5.89 -1.08
CA ARG A 446 -26.22 6.72 -2.22
C ARG A 446 -24.82 7.28 -2.04
N VAL A 447 -24.49 7.80 -0.84
CA VAL A 447 -23.14 8.30 -0.53
C VAL A 447 -22.11 7.18 -0.58
N GLN A 448 -22.41 6.00 -0.05
CA GLN A 448 -21.49 4.85 -0.12
C GLN A 448 -21.33 4.33 -1.55
N ALA A 449 -22.36 4.42 -2.40
CA ALA A 449 -22.26 4.09 -3.83
C ALA A 449 -21.39 5.11 -4.59
N ILE A 450 -21.45 6.40 -4.23
CA ILE A 450 -20.53 7.43 -4.74
C ILE A 450 -19.08 7.11 -4.30
N ASP A 451 -18.85 6.78 -3.02
CA ASP A 451 -17.53 6.35 -2.52
C ASP A 451 -17.02 5.06 -3.21
N ALA A 452 -17.93 4.21 -3.70
CA ALA A 452 -17.56 2.99 -4.42
C ALA A 452 -16.89 3.24 -5.78
N LEU A 453 -17.03 4.45 -6.34
CA LEU A 453 -16.39 4.86 -7.58
C LEU A 453 -14.90 5.23 -7.40
N ARG A 454 -14.37 5.24 -6.17
CA ARG A 454 -13.01 5.76 -5.87
C ARG A 454 -11.89 5.11 -6.70
N LYS A 455 -11.95 3.80 -6.94
CA LYS A 455 -10.95 3.06 -7.74
C LYS A 455 -11.06 3.35 -9.24
N LEU A 456 -12.20 3.86 -9.70
CA LEU A 456 -12.48 4.15 -11.10
C LEU A 456 -12.12 5.58 -11.51
N ARG A 457 -11.74 6.43 -10.55
CA ARG A 457 -11.37 7.85 -10.78
C ARG A 457 -10.21 8.01 -11.76
N SER A 458 -9.16 7.21 -11.61
CA SER A 458 -7.97 7.22 -12.48
C SER A 458 -8.17 6.41 -13.76
N VAL A 459 -9.09 5.44 -13.74
CA VAL A 459 -9.37 4.53 -14.86
C VAL A 459 -10.32 5.16 -15.89
N MET A 460 -11.38 5.82 -15.45
CA MET A 460 -12.43 6.36 -16.32
C MET A 460 -12.93 7.75 -15.88
N PRO A 461 -12.03 8.75 -15.75
CA PRO A 461 -12.36 10.07 -15.20
C PRO A 461 -13.54 10.74 -15.91
N ARG A 462 -13.62 10.61 -17.24
CA ARG A 462 -14.71 11.17 -18.05
C ARG A 462 -16.09 10.59 -17.69
N LYS A 463 -16.18 9.29 -17.44
CA LYS A 463 -17.43 8.63 -17.02
C LYS A 463 -17.81 9.04 -15.61
N ILE A 464 -16.84 9.18 -14.70
CA ILE A 464 -17.05 9.71 -13.36
C ILE A 464 -17.61 11.14 -13.40
N HIS A 465 -17.04 12.02 -14.22
CA HIS A 465 -17.56 13.39 -14.40
C HIS A 465 -18.99 13.39 -14.92
N LYS A 466 -19.31 12.53 -15.90
CA LYS A 466 -20.65 12.43 -16.49
C LYS A 466 -21.71 12.06 -15.44
N ILE A 467 -21.37 11.20 -14.47
CA ILE A 467 -22.30 10.75 -13.43
C ILE A 467 -22.39 11.79 -12.30
N LEU A 468 -21.25 12.26 -11.78
CA LEU A 468 -21.19 12.97 -10.51
C LEU A 468 -21.33 14.49 -10.62
N LEU A 469 -20.92 15.10 -11.74
CA LEU A 469 -21.00 16.55 -11.91
C LEU A 469 -22.45 17.07 -11.94
N PRO A 470 -23.42 16.39 -12.59
CA PRO A 470 -24.84 16.76 -12.49
C PRO A 470 -25.37 16.72 -11.05
N ILE A 471 -25.01 15.68 -10.29
CA ILE A 471 -25.42 15.50 -8.89
C ILE A 471 -24.88 16.63 -8.02
N PHE A 472 -23.60 16.97 -8.19
CA PHE A 472 -23.00 18.11 -7.50
C PHE A 472 -23.75 19.42 -7.82
N LYS A 473 -24.14 19.65 -9.08
CA LYS A 473 -24.80 20.90 -9.49
C LYS A 473 -26.28 20.99 -9.09
N ASP A 474 -26.93 19.86 -8.85
CA ASP A 474 -28.36 19.82 -8.50
C ASP A 474 -28.60 20.32 -7.07
N ARG A 475 -29.24 21.48 -6.94
CA ARG A 475 -29.55 22.11 -5.64
C ARG A 475 -30.67 21.43 -4.88
N THR A 476 -31.42 20.52 -5.51
CA THR A 476 -32.47 19.73 -4.86
C THR A 476 -31.89 18.56 -4.07
N GLU A 477 -30.63 18.18 -4.32
CA GLU A 477 -29.93 17.12 -3.60
C GLU A 477 -29.43 17.56 -2.22
N HIS A 478 -29.29 16.58 -1.33
CA HIS A 478 -28.78 16.81 0.03
C HIS A 478 -27.30 17.22 0.02
N PRO A 479 -26.87 18.11 0.93
CA PRO A 479 -25.48 18.56 1.00
C PRO A 479 -24.47 17.40 1.03
N GLU A 480 -24.71 16.36 1.84
CA GLU A 480 -23.79 15.21 1.94
C GLU A 480 -23.60 14.45 0.61
N VAL A 481 -24.65 14.34 -0.21
CA VAL A 481 -24.58 13.67 -1.52
C VAL A 481 -23.79 14.52 -2.51
N ARG A 482 -24.04 15.84 -2.51
CA ARG A 482 -23.39 16.80 -3.40
C ARG A 482 -21.89 16.95 -3.10
N THR A 483 -21.51 17.04 -1.82
CA THR A 483 -20.10 17.16 -1.42
C THR A 483 -19.32 15.86 -1.67
N ALA A 484 -19.94 14.69 -1.44
CA ALA A 484 -19.34 13.40 -1.80
C ALA A 484 -19.07 13.31 -3.31
N ALA A 485 -20.04 13.70 -4.14
CA ALA A 485 -19.89 13.75 -5.59
C ALA A 485 -18.74 14.68 -6.03
N LEU A 486 -18.68 15.89 -5.47
CA LEU A 486 -17.60 16.84 -5.75
C LEU A 486 -16.22 16.30 -5.35
N ALA A 487 -16.10 15.70 -4.17
CA ALA A 487 -14.83 15.16 -3.69
C ALA A 487 -14.27 14.12 -4.67
N GLN A 488 -15.10 13.19 -5.15
CA GLN A 488 -14.69 12.21 -6.15
C GLN A 488 -14.29 12.87 -7.47
N VAL A 489 -15.01 13.90 -7.94
CA VAL A 489 -14.66 14.65 -9.16
C VAL A 489 -13.31 15.34 -9.04
N ILE A 490 -13.03 16.06 -7.94
CA ILE A 490 -11.73 16.74 -7.76
C ILE A 490 -10.57 15.75 -7.71
N HIS A 491 -10.74 14.59 -7.06
CA HIS A 491 -9.70 13.55 -6.98
C HIS A 491 -9.37 12.86 -8.31
N THR A 492 -10.15 13.08 -9.38
CA THR A 492 -9.77 12.68 -10.75
C THR A 492 -8.71 13.58 -11.38
N LEU A 493 -8.31 14.67 -10.71
CA LEU A 493 -7.45 15.74 -11.26
C LEU A 493 -8.04 16.33 -12.56
N PRO A 494 -9.25 16.91 -12.50
CA PRO A 494 -10.00 17.31 -13.68
C PRO A 494 -9.35 18.48 -14.42
N GLU A 495 -9.66 18.60 -15.71
CA GLU A 495 -9.22 19.73 -16.54
C GLU A 495 -9.91 21.04 -16.16
N ARG A 496 -9.29 22.17 -16.53
CA ARG A 496 -9.80 23.52 -16.27
C ARG A 496 -11.27 23.73 -16.66
N THR A 497 -11.73 23.16 -17.77
CA THR A 497 -13.12 23.29 -18.24
C THR A 497 -14.15 22.73 -17.24
N ILE A 498 -13.78 21.71 -16.47
CA ILE A 498 -14.60 21.15 -15.40
C ILE A 498 -14.49 22.03 -14.14
N LEU A 499 -13.29 22.54 -13.85
CA LEU A 499 -13.07 23.45 -12.72
C LEU A 499 -13.83 24.77 -12.86
N ASP A 500 -13.89 25.35 -14.05
CA ASP A 500 -14.66 26.57 -14.33
C ASP A 500 -16.16 26.33 -14.10
N GLN A 501 -16.66 25.15 -14.46
CA GLN A 501 -18.05 24.75 -14.16
C GLN A 501 -18.30 24.58 -12.66
N ILE A 502 -17.33 24.07 -11.90
CA ILE A 502 -17.41 23.96 -10.44
C ILE A 502 -17.40 25.34 -9.80
N ALA A 503 -16.51 26.23 -10.24
CA ALA A 503 -16.42 27.61 -9.77
C ALA A 503 -17.71 28.40 -10.05
N GLN A 504 -18.30 28.21 -11.24
CA GLN A 504 -19.60 28.79 -11.58
C GLN A 504 -20.71 28.24 -10.68
N ALA A 505 -20.75 26.93 -10.45
CA ALA A 505 -21.74 26.31 -9.55
C ALA A 505 -21.61 26.85 -8.12
N LEU A 506 -20.37 26.99 -7.62
CA LEU A 506 -20.07 27.60 -6.32
C LEU A 506 -20.62 29.02 -6.20
N PHE A 507 -20.43 29.85 -7.22
CA PHE A 507 -20.89 31.26 -7.21
C PHE A 507 -22.40 31.38 -7.03
N TYR A 508 -23.18 30.47 -7.61
CA TYR A 508 -24.65 30.51 -7.55
C TYR A 508 -25.27 29.55 -6.52
N ASP A 509 -24.49 28.76 -5.79
CA ASP A 509 -25.02 27.80 -4.83
C ASP A 509 -25.73 28.53 -3.68
N THR A 510 -26.78 27.94 -3.13
CA THR A 510 -27.53 28.50 -1.98
C THR A 510 -27.24 27.76 -0.69
N SER A 511 -26.63 26.58 -0.75
CA SER A 511 -26.27 25.78 0.41
C SER A 511 -24.92 26.22 0.96
N ARG A 512 -24.93 26.84 2.13
CA ARG A 512 -23.70 27.23 2.85
C ARG A 512 -22.73 26.06 3.01
N GLN A 513 -23.24 24.87 3.32
CA GLN A 513 -22.43 23.66 3.50
C GLN A 513 -21.69 23.27 2.22
N VAL A 514 -22.36 23.31 1.06
CA VAL A 514 -21.73 22.99 -0.23
C VAL A 514 -20.75 24.09 -0.64
N GLN A 515 -21.11 25.36 -0.43
CA GLN A 515 -20.23 26.48 -0.74
C GLN A 515 -18.90 26.42 0.02
N THR A 516 -18.94 26.28 1.36
CA THR A 516 -17.74 26.28 2.19
C THR A 516 -16.86 25.06 1.94
N PHE A 517 -17.47 23.89 1.72
CA PHE A 517 -16.73 22.67 1.38
C PHE A 517 -16.02 22.83 0.03
N THR A 518 -16.75 23.26 -1.01
CA THR A 518 -16.20 23.45 -2.35
C THR A 518 -15.07 24.48 -2.35
N TYR A 519 -15.29 25.63 -1.71
CA TYR A 519 -14.28 26.68 -1.64
C TYR A 519 -13.04 26.25 -0.87
N SER A 520 -13.19 25.63 0.31
CA SER A 520 -12.04 25.17 1.10
C SER A 520 -11.24 24.08 0.37
N MET A 521 -11.91 23.16 -0.34
CA MET A 521 -11.23 22.16 -1.16
C MET A 521 -10.45 22.84 -2.30
N MET A 522 -11.10 23.67 -3.12
CA MET A 522 -10.43 24.40 -4.20
C MET A 522 -9.25 25.24 -3.70
N GLN A 523 -9.45 25.97 -2.59
CA GLN A 523 -8.43 26.84 -2.00
C GLN A 523 -7.21 26.08 -1.49
N THR A 524 -7.40 24.90 -0.90
CA THR A 524 -6.31 24.11 -0.33
C THR A 524 -5.54 23.36 -1.42
N PHE A 525 -6.22 22.80 -2.43
CA PHE A 525 -5.55 22.23 -3.62
C PHE A 525 -4.81 23.29 -4.46
N ALA A 526 -5.33 24.51 -4.56
CA ALA A 526 -4.65 25.63 -5.25
C ALA A 526 -3.28 25.98 -4.65
N LYS A 527 -3.00 25.55 -3.42
CA LYS A 527 -1.72 25.75 -2.71
C LYS A 527 -0.83 24.51 -2.73
N SER A 528 -1.21 23.45 -3.44
CA SER A 528 -0.45 22.21 -3.41
C SER A 528 0.89 22.34 -4.11
N GLU A 529 1.95 21.94 -3.40
CA GLU A 529 3.31 21.82 -3.93
C GLU A 529 3.61 20.40 -4.43
N ASN A 530 2.66 19.48 -4.34
CA ASN A 530 2.81 18.12 -4.84
C ASN A 530 2.97 18.15 -6.37
N PRO A 531 4.04 17.56 -6.93
CA PRO A 531 4.26 17.54 -8.39
C PRO A 531 3.12 16.86 -9.17
N CYS A 532 2.41 15.91 -8.55
CA CYS A 532 1.27 15.22 -9.17
C CYS A 532 0.06 16.15 -9.38
N GLU A 533 -0.07 17.17 -8.53
CA GLU A 533 -1.24 18.05 -8.47
C GLU A 533 -0.95 19.44 -9.05
N LYS A 534 0.29 19.72 -9.45
CA LYS A 534 0.73 21.05 -9.88
C LYS A 534 -0.18 21.68 -10.95
N LYS A 535 -0.62 20.91 -11.95
CA LYS A 535 -1.55 21.41 -12.99
C LYS A 535 -2.92 21.78 -12.40
N LEU A 536 -3.46 20.92 -11.54
CA LEU A 536 -4.71 21.19 -10.83
C LEU A 536 -4.60 22.44 -9.96
N ALA A 537 -3.48 22.61 -9.24
CA ALA A 537 -3.22 23.78 -8.41
C ALA A 537 -3.18 25.07 -9.24
N GLU A 538 -2.44 25.08 -10.36
CA GLU A 538 -2.36 26.20 -11.31
C GLU A 538 -3.76 26.57 -11.86
N ASP A 539 -4.53 25.60 -12.32
CA ASP A 539 -5.87 25.84 -12.87
C ASP A 539 -6.86 26.33 -11.78
N LEU A 540 -6.78 25.80 -10.56
CA LEU A 540 -7.61 26.22 -9.43
C LEU A 540 -7.32 27.65 -8.97
N GLN A 541 -6.06 28.09 -9.00
CA GLN A 541 -5.71 29.49 -8.68
C GLN A 541 -6.41 30.48 -9.61
N ILE A 542 -6.66 30.08 -10.86
CA ILE A 542 -7.40 30.89 -11.83
C ILE A 542 -8.91 30.77 -11.55
N ALA A 543 -9.44 29.56 -11.42
CA ALA A 543 -10.87 29.32 -11.19
C ALA A 543 -11.39 29.99 -9.90
N LEU A 544 -10.57 30.05 -8.84
CA LEU A 544 -10.91 30.72 -7.59
C LEU A 544 -11.14 32.23 -7.72
N ARG A 545 -10.68 32.89 -8.80
CA ARG A 545 -10.97 34.31 -9.07
C ARG A 545 -12.46 34.56 -9.32
N LEU A 546 -13.20 33.52 -9.70
CA LEU A 546 -14.65 33.56 -9.88
C LEU A 546 -15.43 33.32 -8.56
N ALA A 547 -14.74 32.85 -7.51
CA ALA A 547 -15.38 32.49 -6.25
C ALA A 547 -15.42 33.68 -5.28
N ARG A 548 -16.58 33.91 -4.65
CA ARG A 548 -16.74 34.82 -3.51
C ARG A 548 -17.38 34.05 -2.37
N VAL A 549 -16.62 33.74 -1.32
CA VAL A 549 -17.14 32.97 -0.18
C VAL A 549 -16.73 33.63 1.14
N GLU A 550 -17.69 33.70 2.06
CA GLU A 550 -17.50 34.22 3.42
C GLU A 550 -16.62 33.30 4.27
N ILE A 551 -16.14 33.84 5.40
CA ILE A 551 -15.29 33.12 6.36
C ILE A 551 -16.06 31.89 6.92
N PRO A 552 -15.49 30.67 6.82
CA PRO A 552 -16.16 29.45 7.25
C PRO A 552 -16.23 29.32 8.78
N ARG A 553 -17.42 29.07 9.32
CA ARG A 553 -17.69 28.81 10.75
C ARG A 553 -17.25 27.39 11.14
N TRP A 554 -17.24 27.07 12.44
CA TRP A 554 -16.86 25.72 12.90
C TRP A 554 -17.88 24.64 12.50
N SER A 555 -19.15 25.00 12.33
CA SER A 555 -20.27 24.12 11.92
C SER A 555 -20.50 24.07 10.41
N ASP A 556 -19.60 24.68 9.63
CA ASP A 556 -19.63 24.64 8.17
C ASP A 556 -18.77 23.46 7.69
N SER A 557 -19.18 22.83 6.59
CA SER A 557 -18.46 21.73 5.96
C SER A 557 -17.15 22.23 5.36
N LYS A 558 -16.06 21.46 5.54
CA LYS A 558 -14.71 21.86 5.14
C LYS A 558 -13.91 20.67 4.62
N TYR A 559 -13.02 20.98 3.69
CA TYR A 559 -11.93 20.10 3.27
C TYR A 559 -10.60 20.82 3.49
N VAL A 560 -9.63 20.10 4.02
CA VAL A 560 -8.28 20.61 4.31
C VAL A 560 -7.26 19.67 3.68
N HIS A 561 -6.55 20.16 2.67
CA HIS A 561 -5.45 19.48 2.01
C HIS A 561 -4.12 20.10 2.47
N ILE A 562 -3.25 19.32 3.13
CA ILE A 562 -1.95 19.76 3.64
C ILE A 562 -0.84 18.92 3.01
N PRO A 563 -0.30 19.34 1.86
CA PRO A 563 0.81 18.67 1.22
C PRO A 563 2.13 19.10 1.84
N MET A 564 3.00 18.14 2.14
CA MET A 564 4.38 18.35 2.56
C MET A 564 5.29 17.61 1.58
N TYR A 565 5.96 18.35 0.68
CA TYR A 565 6.84 17.77 -0.33
C TYR A 565 8.26 18.31 -0.21
N SER A 566 9.24 17.41 -0.25
CA SER A 566 10.66 17.75 -0.30
C SER A 566 11.17 17.53 -1.72
N GLN A 567 11.51 18.62 -2.41
CA GLN A 567 12.09 18.56 -3.75
C GLN A 567 13.48 17.89 -3.75
N GLU A 568 14.29 18.12 -2.70
CA GLU A 568 15.61 17.50 -2.55
C GLU A 568 15.54 15.97 -2.49
N HIS A 569 14.60 15.44 -1.71
CA HIS A 569 14.44 14.00 -1.50
C HIS A 569 13.44 13.36 -2.49
N SER A 570 12.84 14.15 -3.37
CA SER A 570 11.78 13.72 -4.30
C SER A 570 10.67 12.91 -3.62
N ALA A 571 10.35 13.28 -2.38
CA ALA A 571 9.44 12.54 -1.51
C ALA A 571 8.49 13.50 -0.80
N GLY A 572 7.26 13.07 -0.57
CA GLY A 572 6.26 13.86 0.14
C GLY A 572 5.20 13.04 0.82
N VAL A 573 4.49 13.70 1.73
CA VAL A 573 3.37 13.17 2.49
C VAL A 573 2.28 14.23 2.46
N THR A 574 1.05 13.83 2.20
CA THR A 574 -0.09 14.75 2.20
C THR A 574 -1.12 14.29 3.21
N LEU A 575 -1.61 15.22 4.02
CA LEU A 575 -2.68 14.98 5.00
C LEU A 575 -3.96 15.66 4.49
N ASP A 576 -4.98 14.85 4.26
CA ASP A 576 -6.31 15.30 3.89
C ASP A 576 -7.28 15.11 5.05
N MET A 577 -8.08 16.14 5.33
CA MET A 577 -9.14 16.08 6.33
C MET A 577 -10.44 16.60 5.74
N ALA A 578 -11.54 15.89 5.96
CA ALA A 578 -12.87 16.36 5.56
C ALA A 578 -13.84 16.31 6.74
N THR A 579 -14.66 17.35 6.84
CA THR A 579 -15.75 17.51 7.80
C THR A 579 -17.00 17.83 7.01
N ILE A 580 -17.96 16.92 6.94
CA ILE A 580 -19.19 17.11 6.15
C ILE A 580 -20.36 17.24 7.11
N PHE A 581 -21.04 18.39 7.10
CA PHE A 581 -22.24 18.67 7.88
C PHE A 581 -23.49 18.67 6.99
N ALA A 582 -24.63 18.34 7.60
CA ALA A 582 -25.94 18.48 7.00
C ALA A 582 -26.74 19.57 7.72
N ASN A 583 -27.78 20.10 7.07
CA ASN A 583 -28.61 21.16 7.66
C ASN A 583 -29.55 20.66 8.77
N ASP A 584 -29.64 19.34 8.99
CA ASP A 584 -30.55 18.69 9.93
C ASP A 584 -29.84 18.07 11.16
N SER A 585 -28.52 18.27 11.32
CA SER A 585 -27.72 17.74 12.43
C SER A 585 -26.62 18.74 12.86
N ILE A 586 -26.26 18.74 14.15
CA ILE A 586 -25.09 19.48 14.68
C ILE A 586 -23.83 18.66 14.57
N LEU A 587 -23.95 17.33 14.54
CA LEU A 587 -22.80 16.48 14.37
C LEU A 587 -22.49 16.36 12.87
N PRO A 588 -21.20 16.33 12.49
CA PRO A 588 -20.85 16.06 11.11
C PRO A 588 -21.41 14.68 10.70
N ARG A 589 -21.95 14.59 9.49
CA ARG A 589 -22.34 13.32 8.85
C ARG A 589 -21.12 12.46 8.58
N GLU A 590 -20.01 13.09 8.23
CA GLU A 590 -18.74 12.42 7.98
C GLU A 590 -17.54 13.20 8.51
N LEU A 591 -16.63 12.49 9.16
CA LEU A 591 -15.29 12.92 9.51
C LEU A 591 -14.30 11.99 8.81
N MET A 592 -13.38 12.55 8.05
CA MET A 592 -12.38 11.78 7.31
C MET A 592 -11.00 12.35 7.57
N MET A 593 -10.02 11.48 7.77
CA MET A 593 -8.60 11.80 7.76
C MET A 593 -7.87 10.79 6.87
N SER A 594 -7.19 11.26 5.83
CA SER A 594 -6.42 10.45 4.89
C SER A 594 -4.98 10.92 4.82
N LEU A 595 -4.07 9.96 4.69
CA LEU A 595 -2.65 10.15 4.50
C LEU A 595 -2.27 9.61 3.12
N ASP A 596 -1.72 10.46 2.27
CA ASP A 596 -1.13 10.07 0.99
C ASP A 596 0.39 10.12 1.10
N SER A 597 1.08 9.30 0.32
CA SER A 597 2.54 9.32 0.26
C SER A 597 3.04 9.31 -1.17
N LEU A 598 3.98 10.18 -1.48
CA LEU A 598 4.74 10.18 -2.73
C LEU A 598 6.17 9.78 -2.41
N THR A 599 6.55 8.55 -2.71
CA THR A 599 7.90 8.03 -2.47
C THR A 599 8.31 7.14 -3.63
N PHE A 600 9.61 7.05 -3.96
CA PHE A 600 10.09 6.24 -5.10
C PHE A 600 9.44 6.58 -6.46
N GLY A 601 9.03 7.84 -6.66
CA GLY A 601 8.26 8.24 -7.85
C GLY A 601 6.84 7.64 -7.94
N GLN A 602 6.39 6.95 -6.90
CA GLN A 602 5.06 6.36 -6.80
C GLN A 602 4.18 7.20 -5.89
N TRP A 603 3.11 7.76 -6.45
CA TRP A 603 2.09 8.43 -5.68
C TRP A 603 1.08 7.40 -5.18
N ARG A 604 1.04 7.18 -3.87
CA ARG A 604 0.10 6.27 -3.23
C ARG A 604 -0.96 7.11 -2.55
N LYS A 605 -2.12 7.23 -3.19
CA LYS A 605 -3.31 7.81 -2.56
C LYS A 605 -3.83 6.89 -1.47
N THR A 606 -4.25 7.48 -0.37
CA THR A 606 -4.83 6.78 0.77
C THR A 606 -3.90 5.67 1.30
N THR A 607 -2.64 5.99 1.55
CA THR A 607 -1.69 5.11 2.25
C THR A 607 -2.27 4.65 3.59
N ALA A 608 -2.95 5.54 4.30
CA ALA A 608 -3.84 5.18 5.41
C ALA A 608 -4.98 6.20 5.50
N GLN A 609 -6.20 5.73 5.70
CA GLN A 609 -7.35 6.60 5.95
C GLN A 609 -8.23 6.01 7.03
N ILE A 610 -8.75 6.89 7.87
CA ILE A 610 -9.77 6.59 8.85
C ILE A 610 -10.93 7.54 8.62
N GLY A 611 -12.15 7.03 8.69
CA GLY A 611 -13.32 7.87 8.66
C GLY A 611 -14.44 7.37 9.56
N PHE A 612 -15.30 8.30 9.91
CA PHE A 612 -16.44 8.11 10.78
C PHE A 612 -17.67 8.72 10.12
N VAL A 613 -18.69 7.90 9.92
CA VAL A 613 -19.97 8.29 9.31
C VAL A 613 -21.06 8.13 10.36
N GLN A 614 -21.99 9.08 10.48
CA GLN A 614 -23.12 8.97 11.41
C GLN A 614 -24.42 9.54 10.86
N TYR A 615 -25.51 8.89 11.26
CA TYR A 615 -26.87 9.34 11.06
C TYR A 615 -27.68 9.22 12.34
N ASN A 616 -28.18 10.35 12.84
CA ASN A 616 -29.12 10.44 13.95
C ASN A 616 -28.59 9.85 15.27
N ILE A 617 -27.27 9.79 15.45
CA ILE A 617 -26.66 9.27 16.69
C ILE A 617 -26.99 10.15 17.90
N GLU A 618 -27.44 11.38 17.69
CA GLU A 618 -27.92 12.28 18.74
C GLU A 618 -29.06 11.64 19.54
N GLN A 619 -29.91 10.82 18.90
CA GLN A 619 -30.98 10.09 19.59
C GLN A 619 -30.43 9.07 20.60
N LEU A 620 -29.30 8.44 20.28
CA LEU A 620 -28.63 7.48 21.16
C LEU A 620 -27.94 8.21 22.31
N ILE A 621 -27.26 9.32 22.01
CA ILE A 621 -26.62 10.20 23.00
C ILE A 621 -27.69 10.69 23.99
N ASP A 622 -28.80 11.26 23.52
CA ASP A 622 -29.88 11.75 24.37
C ASP A 622 -30.47 10.64 25.26
N LYS A 623 -30.62 9.40 24.75
CA LYS A 623 -31.10 8.26 25.54
C LYS A 623 -30.11 7.83 26.63
N LEU A 624 -28.82 7.77 26.31
CA LEU A 624 -27.76 7.42 27.26
C LEU A 624 -27.69 8.42 28.42
N TRP A 625 -27.75 9.73 28.11
CA TRP A 625 -27.61 10.80 29.12
C TRP A 625 -28.88 11.02 29.95
N LYS A 626 -30.08 10.79 29.42
CA LYS A 626 -31.32 10.84 30.20
C LYS A 626 -31.41 9.74 31.27
N LYS A 627 -30.75 8.60 31.07
CA LYS A 627 -30.83 7.47 32.01
C LYS A 627 -29.88 7.58 33.20
N THR A 628 -28.77 8.32 33.06
CA THR A 628 -27.91 8.72 34.19
C THR A 628 -28.59 9.67 35.19
N GLU A 629 -29.77 10.22 34.86
CA GLU A 629 -30.49 11.18 35.71
C GLU A 629 -31.56 10.55 36.65
N VAL A 630 -31.94 9.28 36.49
CA VAL A 630 -33.10 8.72 37.22
C VAL A 630 -32.83 8.36 38.70
N ASP A 631 -31.60 8.55 39.21
CA ASP A 631 -31.23 8.19 40.60
C ASP A 631 -30.88 9.37 41.53
N GLU A 632 -31.08 10.63 41.14
CA GLU A 632 -30.91 11.75 42.07
C GLU A 632 -32.19 12.05 42.86
N THR A 633 -32.25 11.49 44.07
CA THR A 633 -33.23 11.86 45.10
C THR A 633 -33.27 13.37 45.34
N VAL A 634 -34.47 13.93 45.16
CA VAL A 634 -34.84 15.32 45.41
C VAL A 634 -34.44 15.75 46.82
N THR A 635 -33.36 16.52 46.96
CA THR A 635 -33.09 17.31 48.18
C THR A 635 -33.31 18.79 47.87
N ARG A 636 -34.28 19.38 48.57
CA ARG A 636 -34.65 20.79 48.51
C ARG A 636 -33.46 21.66 48.94
N GLY A 637 -32.95 22.51 48.04
CA GLY A 637 -32.12 23.66 48.42
C GLY A 637 -31.24 24.26 47.33
N ARG A 638 -31.61 25.45 46.86
CA ARG A 638 -30.84 26.45 46.07
C ARG A 638 -30.38 26.06 44.65
N ARG A 639 -30.97 26.78 43.67
CA ARG A 639 -30.73 26.67 42.23
C ARG A 639 -29.34 27.19 41.82
N THR A 640 -28.45 26.27 41.50
CA THR A 640 -27.53 26.41 40.37
C THR A 640 -27.77 25.20 39.51
N ASP A 641 -28.45 25.39 38.38
CA ASP A 641 -28.70 24.32 37.42
C ASP A 641 -27.35 23.76 36.94
N PRO A 642 -27.05 22.46 37.16
CA PRO A 642 -25.88 21.86 36.54
C PRO A 642 -26.02 21.99 35.02
N VAL A 643 -24.97 22.48 34.35
CA VAL A 643 -24.94 22.64 32.90
C VAL A 643 -25.07 21.26 32.26
N ARG A 644 -26.28 20.94 31.77
CA ARG A 644 -26.58 19.62 31.20
C ARG A 644 -26.04 19.55 29.78
N PRO A 645 -25.27 18.53 29.37
CA PRO A 645 -24.81 18.38 27.98
C PRO A 645 -25.96 18.34 26.97
N SER A 646 -27.11 17.76 27.34
CA SER A 646 -28.34 17.79 26.53
C SER A 646 -28.93 19.19 26.39
N GLN A 647 -28.86 20.03 27.43
CA GLN A 647 -29.20 21.45 27.34
C GLN A 647 -28.15 22.25 26.56
N VAL A 648 -26.88 21.87 26.59
CA VAL A 648 -25.82 22.47 25.76
C VAL A 648 -26.08 22.14 24.29
N LEU A 649 -26.34 20.87 23.96
CA LEU A 649 -26.74 20.45 22.61
C LEU A 649 -28.01 21.17 22.17
N ARG A 650 -29.04 21.24 23.01
CA ARG A 650 -30.30 21.95 22.72
C ARG A 650 -30.10 23.46 22.53
N LYS A 651 -29.29 24.10 23.38
CA LYS A 651 -28.87 25.50 23.22
C LYS A 651 -28.04 25.70 21.95
N LEU A 652 -27.20 24.73 21.57
CA LEU A 652 -26.48 24.76 20.29
C LEU A 652 -27.44 24.63 19.11
N PHE A 653 -28.47 23.77 19.18
CA PHE A 653 -29.53 23.66 18.15
C PHE A 653 -30.29 24.98 17.99
N GLU A 654 -30.67 25.61 19.11
CA GLU A 654 -31.36 26.89 19.15
C GLU A 654 -30.48 28.02 18.60
N ASN A 655 -29.22 28.12 19.04
CA ASN A 655 -28.27 29.15 18.61
C ASN A 655 -27.89 29.03 17.12
N LEU A 656 -27.79 27.80 16.60
CA LEU A 656 -27.46 27.54 15.19
C LEU A 656 -28.68 27.56 14.28
N LYS A 657 -29.90 27.74 14.82
CA LYS A 657 -31.18 27.65 14.10
C LYS A 657 -31.36 26.33 13.33
N ILE A 658 -30.73 25.25 13.79
CA ILE A 658 -30.83 23.92 13.18
C ILE A 658 -32.10 23.26 13.70
N ARG A 659 -33.11 23.10 12.85
CA ARG A 659 -34.28 22.27 13.17
C ARG A 659 -33.93 20.83 12.85
N SER A 660 -33.53 20.06 13.87
CA SER A 660 -33.49 18.61 13.75
C SER A 660 -34.91 18.14 13.43
N ARG A 661 -35.15 17.80 12.16
CA ARG A 661 -36.34 17.05 11.78
C ARG A 661 -36.06 15.64 12.27
N GLN A 662 -36.44 15.34 13.50
CA GLN A 662 -36.43 13.98 14.05
C GLN A 662 -37.39 13.14 13.20
N GLY A 663 -36.91 12.66 12.05
CA GLY A 663 -37.57 11.60 11.31
C GLY A 663 -37.45 10.31 12.12
N ASN A 664 -38.42 9.41 11.96
CA ASN A 664 -38.46 8.07 12.58
C ASN A 664 -37.30 7.13 12.15
N SER A 665 -36.21 7.65 11.57
CA SER A 665 -35.09 6.87 11.05
C SER A 665 -34.16 6.44 12.19
N SER A 666 -33.82 5.14 12.24
CA SER A 666 -32.96 4.53 13.25
C SER A 666 -31.54 5.13 13.28
N PRO A 667 -30.92 5.26 14.48
CA PRO A 667 -29.55 5.75 14.62
C PRO A 667 -28.56 4.78 13.97
N TYR A 668 -27.57 5.32 13.28
CA TYR A 668 -26.50 4.56 12.64
C TYR A 668 -25.18 5.31 12.77
N ALA A 669 -24.10 4.59 13.04
CA ALA A 669 -22.75 5.12 12.89
C ALA A 669 -21.81 4.02 12.40
N MET A 670 -20.70 4.42 11.78
CA MET A 670 -19.75 3.52 11.16
C MET A 670 -18.36 4.11 11.19
N LEU A 671 -17.39 3.34 11.67
CA LEU A 671 -15.97 3.66 11.55
C LEU A 671 -15.36 2.79 10.45
N TYR A 672 -14.66 3.38 9.50
CA TYR A 672 -13.96 2.63 8.46
C TYR A 672 -12.47 2.93 8.46
N VAL A 673 -11.69 1.91 8.11
CA VAL A 673 -10.23 2.00 7.95
C VAL A 673 -9.87 1.52 6.54
N ARG A 674 -9.11 2.34 5.82
CA ARG A 674 -8.73 2.12 4.43
C ARG A 674 -7.21 2.22 4.25
N ARG A 675 -6.65 1.39 3.38
CA ARG A 675 -5.22 1.39 2.99
C ARG A 675 -5.11 1.06 1.50
N GLY A 676 -4.38 1.87 0.75
CA GLY A 676 -4.23 1.73 -0.70
C GLY A 676 -5.57 1.79 -1.45
N ASP A 677 -6.46 2.69 -1.04
CA ASP A 677 -7.85 2.81 -1.53
C ASP A 677 -8.74 1.57 -1.33
N LEU A 678 -8.32 0.60 -0.50
CA LEU A 678 -9.09 -0.60 -0.13
C LEU A 678 -9.54 -0.55 1.32
N ASP A 679 -10.82 -0.79 1.58
CA ASP A 679 -11.39 -0.88 2.92
C ASP A 679 -10.93 -2.18 3.60
N TYR A 680 -10.34 -2.06 4.79
CA TYR A 680 -9.86 -3.18 5.62
C TYR A 680 -10.81 -3.50 6.78
N ALA A 681 -11.53 -2.50 7.27
CA ALA A 681 -12.51 -2.66 8.34
C ALA A 681 -13.64 -1.63 8.21
N VAL A 682 -14.86 -2.03 8.53
CA VAL A 682 -16.08 -1.21 8.46
C VAL A 682 -16.93 -1.46 9.72
N LEU A 683 -16.50 -0.93 10.86
CA LEU A 683 -17.10 -1.23 12.16
C LEU A 683 -18.41 -0.45 12.35
N PRO A 684 -19.59 -1.11 12.28
CA PRO A 684 -20.85 -0.45 12.56
C PRO A 684 -21.00 -0.21 14.07
N MET A 685 -21.67 0.88 14.40
CA MET A 685 -22.08 1.25 15.75
C MET A 685 -23.59 1.53 15.69
N ASP A 686 -24.39 0.49 15.47
CA ASP A 686 -25.85 0.54 15.60
C ASP A 686 -26.33 -0.38 16.74
N ALA A 687 -27.59 -0.22 17.14
CA ALA A 687 -28.15 -0.94 18.28
C ALA A 687 -28.19 -2.48 18.09
N GLU A 688 -28.14 -2.96 16.84
CA GLU A 688 -28.30 -4.37 16.48
C GLU A 688 -26.94 -5.08 16.38
N THR A 689 -25.90 -4.36 15.96
CA THR A 689 -24.54 -4.87 15.69
C THR A 689 -23.52 -4.61 16.80
N MET A 690 -23.84 -3.84 17.84
CA MET A 690 -22.95 -3.72 19.01
C MET A 690 -22.62 -5.11 19.59
N PRO A 691 -21.36 -5.36 20.01
CA PRO A 691 -20.98 -6.60 20.70
C PRO A 691 -21.91 -6.84 21.89
N GLU A 692 -22.22 -8.11 22.22
CA GLU A 692 -23.12 -8.43 23.35
C GLU A 692 -22.73 -7.75 24.67
N LEU A 693 -21.44 -7.51 24.90
CA LEU A 693 -20.90 -6.79 26.06
C LEU A 693 -21.27 -5.29 26.10
N LEU A 694 -21.70 -4.72 24.99
CA LEU A 694 -22.11 -3.32 24.81
C LEU A 694 -23.55 -3.20 24.28
N ARG A 695 -24.26 -4.33 24.11
CA ARG A 695 -25.64 -4.33 23.63
C ARG A 695 -26.52 -3.63 24.65
N ILE A 696 -27.20 -2.60 24.17
CA ILE A 696 -28.30 -1.96 24.89
C ILE A 696 -29.53 -2.81 24.56
N GLU A 697 -30.05 -3.57 25.53
CA GLU A 697 -31.25 -4.39 25.31
C GLU A 697 -32.44 -3.52 24.86
N ARG A 698 -33.48 -4.15 24.27
CA ARG A 698 -34.69 -3.47 23.77
C ARG A 698 -35.40 -2.59 24.82
N GLU A 699 -35.13 -2.78 26.12
CA GLU A 699 -35.61 -1.95 27.24
C GLU A 699 -34.62 -0.83 27.66
N GLY A 700 -33.55 -0.59 26.91
CA GLY A 700 -32.58 0.46 27.17
C GLY A 700 -31.62 0.18 28.33
N LYS A 701 -31.51 -1.06 28.83
CA LYS A 701 -30.50 -1.47 29.84
C LYS A 701 -29.24 -1.96 29.10
N ALA A 702 -28.09 -1.35 29.36
CA ALA A 702 -26.81 -1.93 28.99
C ALA A 702 -26.39 -2.89 30.11
N ASP A 703 -26.24 -4.19 29.83
CA ASP A 703 -25.75 -5.15 30.81
C ASP A 703 -24.22 -4.99 31.00
N LEU A 704 -23.84 -3.91 31.69
CA LEU A 704 -22.45 -3.63 32.07
C LEU A 704 -21.92 -4.61 33.12
N SER A 705 -22.78 -5.46 33.70
CA SER A 705 -22.43 -6.39 34.76
C SER A 705 -21.30 -7.32 34.34
N ARG A 706 -21.37 -7.88 33.12
CA ARG A 706 -20.33 -8.77 32.56
C ARG A 706 -18.99 -8.06 32.32
N LEU A 707 -19.04 -6.81 31.85
CA LEU A 707 -17.83 -6.00 31.64
C LEU A 707 -17.19 -5.63 32.99
N THR A 708 -18.01 -5.22 33.96
CA THR A 708 -17.53 -4.92 35.32
C THR A 708 -16.99 -6.17 36.01
N GLU A 709 -17.59 -7.35 35.81
CA GLU A 709 -17.10 -8.63 36.32
C GLU A 709 -15.75 -9.01 35.68
N ALA A 710 -15.62 -8.86 34.37
CA ALA A 710 -14.37 -9.12 33.66
C ALA A 710 -13.24 -8.18 34.11
N LEU A 711 -13.53 -6.89 34.27
CA LEU A 711 -12.56 -5.88 34.71
C LEU A 711 -12.21 -6.04 36.20
N THR A 712 -13.16 -6.40 37.06
CA THR A 712 -12.88 -6.64 38.49
C THR A 712 -12.07 -7.92 38.72
N ARG A 713 -12.24 -8.95 37.87
CA ARG A 713 -11.40 -10.16 37.89
C ARG A 713 -9.97 -9.93 37.38
N GLY A 714 -9.73 -8.86 36.63
CA GLY A 714 -8.46 -8.60 35.95
C GLY A 714 -8.41 -9.26 34.57
N TYR A 715 -8.50 -8.46 33.52
CA TYR A 715 -8.43 -8.93 32.13
C TYR A 715 -6.98 -8.94 31.65
N ARG A 716 -6.40 -10.13 31.51
CA ARG A 716 -5.03 -10.35 31.02
C ARG A 716 -5.02 -10.69 29.54
N PHE A 717 -4.08 -10.09 28.80
CA PHE A 717 -3.88 -10.37 27.39
C PHE A 717 -2.39 -10.46 27.05
N ASN A 718 -2.07 -11.25 26.03
CA ASN A 718 -0.73 -11.44 25.50
C ASN A 718 -0.88 -11.86 24.04
N THR A 719 -0.55 -10.97 23.11
CA THR A 719 -0.80 -11.18 21.68
C THR A 719 0.35 -10.66 20.85
N LEU A 720 0.76 -11.45 19.86
CA LEU A 720 1.76 -11.08 18.88
C LEU A 720 1.11 -10.86 17.51
N PHE A 721 1.50 -9.77 16.87
CA PHE A 721 1.09 -9.41 15.52
C PHE A 721 2.32 -9.32 14.62
N ALA A 722 2.31 -10.07 13.52
CA ALA A 722 3.25 -9.98 12.43
C ALA A 722 2.52 -9.51 11.17
N ASP A 723 3.01 -8.48 10.49
CA ASP A 723 2.37 -7.91 9.29
C ASP A 723 3.39 -7.29 8.34
N TYR A 724 3.02 -7.09 7.08
CA TYR A 724 3.74 -6.27 6.12
C TYR A 724 2.96 -4.99 5.87
N PHE A 725 3.57 -3.82 6.11
CA PHE A 725 2.95 -2.56 5.71
C PHE A 725 2.86 -2.45 4.19
N TYR A 726 3.91 -2.90 3.49
CA TYR A 726 3.91 -3.13 2.06
C TYR A 726 5.06 -4.07 1.66
N GLU A 727 4.94 -4.66 0.49
CA GLU A 727 5.99 -5.42 -0.20
C GLU A 727 5.81 -5.19 -1.70
N THR A 728 6.87 -4.80 -2.41
CA THR A 728 6.88 -4.75 -3.87
C THR A 728 8.12 -5.45 -4.41
N TYR A 729 7.97 -6.04 -5.58
CA TYR A 729 9.03 -6.76 -6.27
C TYR A 729 9.04 -6.40 -7.75
N HIS A 730 10.21 -6.05 -8.26
CA HIS A 730 10.42 -5.75 -9.68
C HIS A 730 11.65 -6.53 -10.16
N LYS A 731 11.52 -7.30 -11.23
CA LYS A 731 12.63 -8.02 -11.86
C LYS A 731 12.73 -7.71 -13.35
N MET A 732 13.95 -7.48 -13.81
CA MET A 732 14.25 -7.25 -15.23
C MET A 732 15.48 -8.05 -15.68
N ALA A 733 15.59 -8.24 -16.99
CA ALA A 733 16.81 -8.75 -17.60
C ALA A 733 17.90 -7.67 -17.64
N THR A 734 19.17 -8.07 -17.54
CA THR A 734 20.31 -7.21 -17.89
C THR A 734 20.82 -7.55 -19.29
N THR A 735 21.64 -6.66 -19.84
CA THR A 735 22.33 -6.84 -21.12
C THR A 735 23.15 -8.11 -21.30
N ILE A 736 23.57 -8.77 -20.21
CA ILE A 736 24.30 -10.05 -20.25
C ILE A 736 23.40 -11.27 -19.94
N GLY A 737 22.10 -11.07 -19.73
CA GLY A 737 21.13 -12.13 -19.47
C GLY A 737 21.04 -12.58 -18.00
N ILE A 738 21.80 -11.97 -17.08
CA ILE A 738 21.64 -12.20 -15.64
C ILE A 738 20.52 -11.28 -15.14
N PRO A 739 19.44 -11.78 -14.54
CA PRO A 739 18.35 -10.92 -14.10
C PRO A 739 18.75 -10.11 -12.86
N LEU A 740 18.29 -8.86 -12.84
CA LEU A 740 18.40 -7.94 -11.71
C LEU A 740 17.02 -7.80 -11.06
N ALA A 741 16.96 -8.01 -9.75
CA ALA A 741 15.73 -7.89 -8.99
C ALA A 741 15.85 -6.80 -7.92
N PHE A 742 14.81 -5.98 -7.83
CA PHE A 742 14.60 -4.92 -6.87
C PHE A 742 13.45 -5.35 -5.95
N SER A 743 13.69 -5.32 -4.66
CA SER A 743 12.72 -5.74 -3.66
C SER A 743 12.68 -4.68 -2.56
N THR A 744 11.47 -4.22 -2.23
CA THR A 744 11.25 -3.40 -1.04
C THR A 744 10.14 -4.00 -0.20
N LYS A 745 10.40 -4.17 1.10
CA LYS A 745 9.42 -4.72 2.04
C LYS A 745 9.55 -4.10 3.42
N VAL A 746 8.42 -3.99 4.11
CA VAL A 746 8.33 -3.44 5.47
C VAL A 746 7.67 -4.45 6.42
N PRO A 747 8.37 -5.53 6.78
CA PRO A 747 7.96 -6.40 7.87
C PRO A 747 7.85 -5.64 9.20
N THR A 748 6.79 -5.93 9.94
CA THR A 748 6.49 -5.36 11.24
C THR A 748 6.10 -6.47 12.20
N VAL A 749 6.69 -6.44 13.39
CA VAL A 749 6.32 -7.32 14.49
C VAL A 749 5.95 -6.44 15.68
N ALA A 750 4.73 -6.61 16.18
CA ALA A 750 4.23 -5.96 17.37
C ALA A 750 3.87 -7.02 18.42
N HIS A 751 4.20 -6.75 19.67
CA HIS A 751 3.83 -7.57 20.80
C HIS A 751 3.15 -6.66 21.83
N ILE A 752 1.99 -7.09 22.30
CA ILE A 752 1.25 -6.38 23.33
C ILE A 752 0.90 -7.38 24.44
N GLU A 753 1.29 -7.06 25.66
CA GLU A 753 0.92 -7.81 26.85
C GLU A 753 0.52 -6.87 27.98
N GLY A 754 -0.39 -7.31 28.84
CA GLY A 754 -0.85 -6.47 29.94
C GLY A 754 -2.03 -7.04 30.70
N GLU A 755 -2.48 -6.23 31.67
CA GLU A 755 -3.64 -6.48 32.51
C GLU A 755 -4.41 -5.17 32.75
N PHE A 756 -5.74 -5.23 32.58
CA PHE A 756 -6.66 -4.20 33.04
C PHE A 756 -7.40 -4.70 34.26
N LYS A 757 -7.38 -3.96 35.36
CA LYS A 757 -8.09 -4.32 36.60
C LYS A 757 -8.88 -3.14 37.14
N ALA A 758 -10.15 -3.33 37.47
CA ALA A 758 -10.99 -2.32 38.08
C ALA A 758 -11.35 -2.68 39.54
N GLU A 759 -11.36 -1.69 40.42
CA GLU A 759 -11.89 -1.76 41.79
C GLU A 759 -13.04 -0.77 41.90
N ILE A 760 -14.25 -1.24 42.19
CA ILE A 760 -15.47 -0.42 42.21
C ILE A 760 -16.11 -0.51 43.60
N GLU A 761 -16.40 0.64 44.21
CA GLU A 761 -17.03 0.73 45.53
C GLU A 761 -18.30 1.62 45.51
N PRO A 762 -19.44 1.12 46.02
CA PRO A 762 -19.73 -0.25 46.43
C PRO A 762 -19.84 -1.20 45.22
N LYS A 763 -19.76 -2.51 45.44
CA LYS A 763 -19.80 -3.57 44.40
C LYS A 763 -21.06 -3.59 43.52
N TYR A 764 -22.09 -2.80 43.82
CA TYR A 764 -23.34 -2.73 43.06
C TYR A 764 -23.31 -1.52 42.10
N PRO A 765 -23.55 -1.71 40.77
CA PRO A 765 -23.47 -0.66 39.76
C PRO A 765 -24.37 0.57 40.03
N GLU A 766 -25.50 0.36 40.71
CA GLU A 766 -26.54 1.37 40.90
C GLU A 766 -26.21 2.42 41.98
N ARG A 767 -25.12 2.27 42.75
CA ARG A 767 -24.74 3.22 43.82
C ARG A 767 -23.23 3.52 43.87
N GLN A 768 -22.54 3.52 42.73
CA GLN A 768 -21.09 3.72 42.67
C GLN A 768 -20.67 5.08 43.21
N ARG A 769 -19.76 5.10 44.19
CA ARG A 769 -19.17 6.32 44.77
C ARG A 769 -17.72 6.52 44.32
N SER A 770 -16.99 5.43 44.08
CA SER A 770 -15.61 5.47 43.60
C SER A 770 -15.30 4.27 42.69
N ALA A 771 -14.54 4.51 41.63
CA ALA A 771 -14.01 3.47 40.75
C ALA A 771 -12.53 3.74 40.48
N LYS A 772 -11.69 2.72 40.63
CA LYS A 772 -10.26 2.76 40.32
C LYS A 772 -9.97 1.78 39.20
N LEU A 773 -9.36 2.24 38.12
CA LEU A 773 -8.90 1.42 37.00
C LEU A 773 -7.38 1.40 36.97
N TYR A 774 -6.80 0.22 37.15
CA TYR A 774 -5.37 -0.05 36.99
C TYR A 774 -5.11 -0.57 35.58
N ILE A 775 -4.16 0.06 34.91
CA ILE A 775 -3.79 -0.18 33.52
C ILE A 775 -2.29 -0.51 33.50
N ASN A 776 -1.94 -1.78 33.30
CA ASN A 776 -0.54 -2.20 33.12
C ASN A 776 -0.39 -2.84 31.74
N VAL A 777 0.17 -2.10 30.78
CA VAL A 777 0.24 -2.52 29.38
C VAL A 777 1.62 -2.24 28.81
N LYS A 778 2.20 -3.21 28.11
CA LYS A 778 3.53 -3.13 27.50
C LYS A 778 3.45 -3.34 25.98
N PRO A 779 3.11 -2.29 25.21
CA PRO A 779 3.22 -2.32 23.77
C PRO A 779 4.68 -2.20 23.34
N SER A 780 5.11 -3.11 22.46
CA SER A 780 6.39 -2.99 21.77
C SER A 780 6.27 -3.39 20.30
N VAL A 781 6.90 -2.61 19.43
CA VAL A 781 6.81 -2.75 17.97
C VAL A 781 8.19 -2.60 17.36
N ALA A 782 8.56 -3.49 16.46
CA ALA A 782 9.70 -3.36 15.57
C ALA A 782 9.25 -3.36 14.11
N VAL A 783 9.60 -2.30 13.39
CA VAL A 783 9.35 -2.13 11.94
C VAL A 783 10.70 -2.11 11.25
N THR A 784 10.90 -2.96 10.25
CA THR A 784 12.14 -2.96 9.46
C THR A 784 11.80 -2.77 8.00
N HIS A 785 12.25 -1.69 7.39
CA HIS A 785 12.17 -1.44 5.96
C HIS A 785 13.45 -1.93 5.28
N ILE A 786 13.29 -2.93 4.41
CA ILE A 786 14.37 -3.60 3.69
C ILE A 786 14.24 -3.24 2.22
N ILE A 787 15.18 -2.46 1.70
CA ILE A 787 15.33 -2.19 0.27
C ILE A 787 16.54 -2.99 -0.19
N ASP A 788 16.38 -3.90 -1.13
CA ASP A 788 17.49 -4.67 -1.67
C ASP A 788 17.48 -4.78 -3.19
N VAL A 789 18.70 -4.85 -3.73
CA VAL A 789 18.95 -5.15 -5.13
C VAL A 789 19.74 -6.43 -5.15
N HIS A 790 19.30 -7.44 -5.90
CA HIS A 790 20.04 -8.68 -6.02
C HIS A 790 20.10 -9.21 -7.44
N THR A 791 21.24 -9.81 -7.75
CA THR A 791 21.47 -10.60 -8.95
C THR A 791 21.57 -12.06 -8.56
N VAL A 792 20.86 -12.92 -9.29
CA VAL A 792 20.95 -14.37 -9.12
C VAL A 792 21.83 -14.91 -10.23
N ASN A 793 23.05 -15.32 -9.89
CA ASN A 793 23.89 -16.13 -10.76
C ASN A 793 24.03 -17.56 -10.18
N PRO A 794 24.39 -18.57 -10.98
CA PRO A 794 24.47 -19.96 -10.52
C PRO A 794 25.48 -20.22 -9.39
N ILE A 795 26.41 -19.29 -9.12
CA ILE A 795 27.54 -19.50 -8.20
C ILE A 795 27.33 -18.75 -6.88
N THR A 796 26.80 -17.53 -6.94
CA THR A 796 26.70 -16.58 -5.84
C THR A 796 25.45 -15.71 -5.95
N TYR A 797 24.87 -15.41 -4.80
CA TYR A 797 23.89 -14.35 -4.64
C TYR A 797 24.60 -13.13 -4.07
N GLN A 798 24.53 -12.02 -4.79
CA GLN A 798 25.03 -10.73 -4.33
C GLN A 798 23.83 -9.84 -4.06
N ARG A 799 23.76 -9.25 -2.87
CA ARG A 799 22.60 -8.47 -2.44
C ARG A 799 23.01 -7.27 -1.59
N PRO A 800 23.32 -6.11 -2.20
CA PRO A 800 23.30 -4.84 -1.49
C PRO A 800 21.89 -4.53 -0.94
N LYS A 801 21.84 -4.02 0.29
CA LYS A 801 20.63 -3.70 1.04
C LYS A 801 20.77 -2.38 1.78
N ILE A 802 19.65 -1.68 1.89
CA ILE A 802 19.43 -0.61 2.86
C ILE A 802 18.41 -1.14 3.86
N ILE A 803 18.78 -1.17 5.14
CA ILE A 803 17.93 -1.64 6.23
C ILE A 803 17.67 -0.45 7.14
N GLN A 804 16.41 -0.03 7.23
CA GLN A 804 15.94 1.02 8.13
C GLN A 804 15.07 0.36 9.21
N ALA A 805 15.45 0.47 10.47
CA ALA A 805 14.74 -0.12 11.59
C ALA A 805 14.18 0.96 12.51
N ILE A 806 12.91 0.81 12.85
CA ILE A 806 12.20 1.59 13.86
C ILE A 806 11.81 0.63 14.97
N LYS A 807 12.20 0.95 16.20
CA LYS A 807 11.82 0.20 17.40
C LYS A 807 11.09 1.12 18.34
N VAL A 808 9.91 0.71 18.79
CA VAL A 808 9.11 1.40 19.81
C VAL A 808 8.87 0.45 20.97
N ASN A 809 9.15 0.91 22.20
CA ASN A 809 8.87 0.15 23.42
C ASN A 809 8.34 1.11 24.50
N MET A 810 7.03 1.06 24.77
CA MET A 810 6.37 2.07 25.60
C MET A 810 5.56 1.43 26.73
N PRO A 811 6.18 0.98 27.84
CA PRO A 811 5.44 0.43 28.97
C PRO A 811 4.58 1.51 29.65
N ILE A 812 3.30 1.23 29.84
CA ILE A 812 2.30 2.08 30.48
C ILE A 812 1.88 1.42 31.79
N ASP A 813 2.11 2.12 32.90
CA ASP A 813 1.58 1.77 34.22
C ASP A 813 0.81 2.98 34.74
N ALA A 814 -0.51 2.91 34.65
CA ALA A 814 -1.40 4.01 34.95
C ALA A 814 -2.55 3.59 35.88
N ARG A 815 -2.99 4.52 36.72
CA ARG A 815 -4.17 4.38 37.57
C ARG A 815 -5.11 5.55 37.32
N VAL A 816 -6.35 5.26 36.95
CA VAL A 816 -7.42 6.25 36.80
C VAL A 816 -8.39 6.07 37.97
N GLU A 817 -8.61 7.13 38.75
CA GLU A 817 -9.57 7.16 39.85
C GLU A 817 -10.72 8.10 39.49
N LEU A 818 -11.94 7.56 39.47
CA LEU A 818 -13.18 8.29 39.30
C LEU A 818 -13.89 8.34 40.65
N ASN A 819 -14.06 9.53 41.22
CA ASN A 819 -14.85 9.73 42.43
C ASN A 819 -16.13 10.49 42.08
N VAL A 820 -17.28 9.87 42.36
CA VAL A 820 -18.60 10.41 42.07
C VAL A 820 -19.23 10.84 43.39
N GLY A 821 -18.95 12.09 43.78
CA GLY A 821 -19.54 12.76 44.94
C GLY A 821 -20.39 13.97 44.52
N ARG A 822 -20.39 15.07 45.30
CA ARG A 822 -21.05 16.33 44.90
C ARG A 822 -20.46 16.99 43.64
N LYS A 823 -19.23 16.60 43.28
CA LYS A 823 -18.57 16.90 42.00
C LYS A 823 -17.91 15.61 41.51
N THR A 824 -17.93 15.38 40.21
CA THR A 824 -17.19 14.27 39.58
C THR A 824 -15.72 14.67 39.48
N GLU A 825 -14.85 13.97 40.19
CA GLU A 825 -13.40 14.15 40.11
C GLU A 825 -12.77 12.96 39.37
N ILE A 826 -11.99 13.25 38.33
CA ILE A 826 -11.17 12.26 37.61
C ILE A 826 -9.70 12.56 37.93
N LYS A 827 -9.03 11.64 38.61
CA LYS A 827 -7.59 11.70 38.86
C LYS A 827 -6.90 10.64 38.03
N TRP A 828 -5.85 11.02 37.30
CA TRP A 828 -5.05 10.09 36.52
C TRP A 828 -3.62 10.13 37.05
N PHE A 829 -3.08 8.96 37.36
CA PHE A 829 -1.72 8.76 37.83
C PHE A 829 -0.99 7.95 36.77
N LEU A 830 0.17 8.42 36.32
CA LEU A 830 1.05 7.68 35.43
C LEU A 830 2.36 7.43 36.16
N LYS A 831 2.73 6.16 36.37
CA LYS A 831 4.01 5.80 36.97
C LYS A 831 5.11 5.97 35.92
N VAL A 832 6.00 6.94 36.13
CA VAL A 832 7.18 7.13 35.30
C VAL A 832 8.20 6.02 35.61
N PRO A 833 8.80 5.36 34.61
CA PRO A 833 9.83 4.36 34.85
C PRO A 833 11.02 4.91 35.65
N GLU A 834 11.46 4.19 36.68
CA GLU A 834 12.61 4.56 37.52
C GLU A 834 13.96 4.37 36.78
N GLU A 835 14.00 3.40 35.86
CA GLU A 835 15.18 3.10 35.04
C GLU A 835 15.07 3.71 33.64
N LYS A 836 16.23 4.05 33.06
CA LYS A 836 16.32 4.58 31.69
C LYS A 836 15.90 3.51 30.68
N LYS A 837 14.76 3.72 30.02
CA LYS A 837 14.25 2.85 28.95
C LYS A 837 14.39 3.47 27.57
N GLN A 838 14.73 2.64 26.58
CA GLN A 838 14.75 3.04 25.18
C GLN A 838 13.32 2.99 24.62
N ILE A 839 12.68 4.16 24.53
CA ILE A 839 11.29 4.26 24.03
C ILE A 839 11.22 4.20 22.51
N LEU A 840 12.18 4.85 21.82
CA LEU A 840 12.26 4.89 20.37
C LEU A 840 13.72 4.68 19.93
N SER A 841 13.92 3.80 18.95
CA SER A 841 15.18 3.66 18.22
C SER A 841 14.93 3.83 16.74
N LEU A 842 15.79 4.60 16.07
CA LEU A 842 15.82 4.75 14.62
C LEU A 842 17.23 4.39 14.16
N GLN A 843 17.35 3.39 13.29
CA GLN A 843 18.64 2.93 12.77
C GLN A 843 18.56 2.78 11.26
N THR A 844 19.62 3.18 10.55
CA THR A 844 19.80 2.89 9.12
C THR A 844 21.13 2.20 8.92
N ARG A 845 21.15 1.10 8.16
CA ARG A 845 22.34 0.32 7.84
C ARG A 845 22.42 0.09 6.33
N PHE A 846 23.60 0.30 5.76
CA PHE A 846 23.94 -0.11 4.41
C PHE A 846 24.71 -1.42 4.50
N VAL A 847 24.15 -2.49 3.95
CA VAL A 847 24.69 -3.85 4.08
C VAL A 847 24.92 -4.43 2.70
N THR A 848 26.05 -5.10 2.49
CA THR A 848 26.22 -6.00 1.34
C THR A 848 26.22 -7.41 1.85
N SER A 849 25.24 -8.20 1.39
CA SER A 849 25.12 -9.62 1.71
C SER A 849 25.64 -10.47 0.55
N THR A 850 26.42 -11.51 0.85
CA THR A 850 26.77 -12.56 -0.11
C THR A 850 26.41 -13.93 0.43
N SER A 851 25.80 -14.78 -0.40
CA SER A 851 25.47 -16.17 -0.05
C SER A 851 25.69 -17.11 -1.23
N SER A 852 25.91 -18.40 -0.97
CA SER A 852 25.97 -19.46 -1.98
C SER A 852 24.62 -20.17 -2.10
N TRP A 853 24.31 -20.69 -3.30
CA TRP A 853 23.09 -21.43 -3.59
C TRP A 853 23.42 -22.65 -4.46
N PRO A 854 22.70 -23.79 -4.35
CA PRO A 854 21.75 -24.16 -3.29
C PRO A 854 22.47 -24.70 -2.04
N GLN A 855 21.97 -24.35 -0.86
CA GLN A 855 22.40 -24.95 0.41
C GLN A 855 21.30 -25.88 0.90
N ASN A 856 21.42 -27.17 0.59
CA ASN A 856 20.54 -28.21 1.13
C ASN A 856 20.95 -28.56 2.57
N THR A 857 20.93 -27.56 3.44
CA THR A 857 21.32 -27.68 4.85
C THR A 857 20.08 -27.75 5.74
N LYS A 858 20.19 -28.47 6.87
CA LYS A 858 19.16 -28.47 7.91
C LYS A 858 19.17 -27.20 8.76
N THR A 859 20.26 -26.44 8.68
CA THR A 859 20.47 -25.19 9.39
C THR A 859 20.52 -24.04 8.40
N TYR A 860 19.85 -22.95 8.74
CA TYR A 860 19.93 -21.72 7.97
C TYR A 860 21.34 -21.14 8.11
N ILE A 861 22.09 -21.10 7.01
CA ILE A 861 23.39 -20.44 6.97
C ILE A 861 23.14 -18.95 6.75
N GLU A 862 23.61 -18.13 7.68
CA GLU A 862 23.51 -16.68 7.54
C GLU A 862 24.35 -16.21 6.35
N PRO A 863 23.81 -15.31 5.50
CA PRO A 863 24.63 -14.65 4.50
C PRO A 863 25.76 -13.87 5.19
N LEU A 864 26.90 -13.79 4.50
CA LEU A 864 28.01 -12.95 4.95
C LEU A 864 27.61 -11.49 4.71
N ASP A 865 27.23 -10.82 5.79
CA ASP A 865 26.79 -9.43 5.79
C ASP A 865 27.95 -8.51 6.18
N LYS A 866 28.37 -7.63 5.26
CA LYS A 866 29.29 -6.53 5.55
C LYS A 866 28.53 -5.21 5.62
N THR A 867 28.55 -4.56 6.78
CA THR A 867 27.93 -3.24 6.97
C THR A 867 28.94 -2.15 6.65
N ALA A 868 28.57 -1.19 5.80
CA ALA A 868 29.37 0.00 5.57
C ALA A 868 29.19 0.96 6.75
N HIS A 869 30.27 1.28 7.45
CA HIS A 869 30.27 2.25 8.54
C HIS A 869 30.66 3.63 8.02
N LEU A 870 29.79 4.61 8.21
CA LEU A 870 30.11 6.01 7.93
C LEU A 870 31.05 6.53 9.04
N LYS A 871 32.22 7.04 8.67
CA LYS A 871 33.14 7.68 9.62
C LYS A 871 32.47 8.94 10.20
N ASN A 872 32.61 9.17 11.51
CA ASN A 872 32.17 10.38 12.24
C ASN A 872 30.65 10.58 12.45
N GLN A 873 29.79 9.56 12.31
CA GLN A 873 28.39 9.69 12.71
C GLN A 873 28.24 9.70 14.24
N HIS A 874 27.74 10.81 14.77
CA HIS A 874 27.39 10.94 16.19
C HIS A 874 26.01 10.32 16.43
N GLN A 875 25.91 9.35 17.34
CA GLN A 875 24.61 8.89 17.83
C GLN A 875 23.91 10.06 18.54
N ARG A 876 22.83 10.56 17.96
CA ARG A 876 22.00 11.58 18.60
C ARG A 876 21.06 10.91 19.61
N LEU A 877 21.50 10.86 20.86
CA LEU A 877 20.65 10.47 21.98
C LEU A 877 19.86 11.70 22.46
N LEU A 878 18.53 11.63 22.36
CA LEU A 878 17.63 12.62 22.91
C LEU A 878 16.93 12.01 24.13
N THR A 879 16.91 12.75 25.24
CA THR A 879 16.16 12.37 26.46
C THR A 879 14.78 13.04 26.45
N PHE A 880 13.80 12.33 27.01
CA PHE A 880 12.40 12.74 27.02
C PHE A 880 12.18 14.13 27.67
N ASP A 881 12.91 14.43 28.74
CA ASP A 881 12.84 15.70 29.48
C ASP A 881 13.14 16.93 28.61
N ARG A 882 14.14 16.84 27.72
CA ARG A 882 14.52 17.94 26.82
C ARG A 882 13.47 18.22 25.73
N ILE A 883 12.66 17.23 25.37
CA ILE A 883 11.63 17.34 24.34
C ILE A 883 10.36 17.96 24.95
N LEU A 884 9.96 17.51 26.15
CA LEU A 884 8.79 18.01 26.88
C LEU A 884 8.90 19.49 27.26
N GLU A 885 10.05 19.93 27.76
CA GLU A 885 10.29 21.35 28.08
C GLU A 885 10.11 22.25 26.86
N LYS A 886 10.50 21.76 25.67
CA LYS A 886 10.46 22.52 24.42
C LYS A 886 9.10 22.49 23.72
N TRP A 887 8.36 21.39 23.84
CA TRP A 887 7.06 21.20 23.17
C TRP A 887 5.87 21.71 23.99
N MET A 888 5.90 21.58 25.32
CA MET A 888 4.78 21.94 26.20
C MET A 888 5.08 23.10 27.16
N GLY A 889 6.30 23.64 27.17
CA GLY A 889 6.65 24.77 28.04
C GLY A 889 6.62 24.45 29.55
N MET A 890 6.54 23.17 29.92
CA MET A 890 6.50 22.72 31.32
C MET A 890 7.90 22.36 31.81
N ARG A 891 8.42 23.09 32.81
CA ARG A 891 9.64 22.74 33.55
C ARG A 891 9.34 21.57 34.50
N ILE A 892 10.03 20.45 34.33
CA ILE A 892 10.03 19.36 35.33
C ILE A 892 11.10 19.73 36.37
N PRO A 893 10.77 19.84 37.68
CA PRO A 893 11.77 20.13 38.70
C PRO A 893 12.80 19.01 38.73
N ARG A 894 14.08 19.34 38.52
CA ARG A 894 15.20 18.41 38.72
C ARG A 894 15.37 18.16 40.21
N THR A 895 14.66 17.18 40.73
CA THR A 895 15.09 16.46 41.92
C THR A 895 15.73 15.17 41.46
N TRP A 896 16.91 14.85 41.99
CA TRP A 896 17.75 13.66 41.81
C TRP A 896 19.09 13.91 41.08
N PRO A 897 20.24 13.63 41.74
CA PRO A 897 21.56 13.84 41.18
C PRO A 897 21.91 12.74 40.18
N MET A 898 22.51 13.14 39.05
CA MET A 898 23.09 12.22 38.08
C MET A 898 24.28 11.49 38.71
N ALA A 899 24.28 10.16 38.61
CA ALA A 899 25.46 9.31 38.70
C ALA A 899 25.74 8.72 37.31
#